data_AF-A0A3D9ZPD0-F1
#
_entry.id   AF-A0A3D9ZPD0-F1
#
_cell.length_a   1.000
_cell.length_b   1.000
_cell.length_c   1.000
_cell.angle_alpha   90.00
_cell.angle_beta   90.00
_cell.angle_gamma   90.00
#
_symmetry.space_group_name_H-M   'P 1'
#
loop_
_entity.id
_entity.type
_entity.pdbx_description
1 polymer ?
#
loop_
_entity_poly.entity_id
_entity_poly.type
_entity_poly.pdbx_seq_one_letter_code
_entity_poly.pdbx_strand_id
1 'polypeptide(L)'
;MRIVWRSVAAGLAAWLTGLLVVWPLLKLVAALGGPDAPLARTLGGTPGGVLAAAAGGTGVPVSWSVPMLGLAGRVTPGTMLAQGSSLVMLIAAPIAAGLMLRLLARRDLVPAAAVVHALAATGGTLLLGVLQRHEVAQLAVAPVAVGLATLIWSAGIGLVRLPRRAAVLPIVLVVAGVPLVATPAQAAAYRPPGVDGALATARKESGVGFAAVRDRRRGVPSTLTLHSAIGGGVDSWLRGHAGLFGVTDPASQLSLIRRTTDSLGVQHVRYQQVINGVPVFGAQVTVHLSAGGRYVQTVGNGLRADLRTPYTTPLVSAARAVQIARLALPGASPAQPPKLYLYPMSAGTAGARTDAPLVWEVALGDDNSGVANFYYVDARAGHVIAVRDGTEHVLHRIIYDLKNLAYGKVPFPAVARVEGGPPSGQQDVDEAYDGTGATYRYYQGFGRDSYDDHGSILASYVRASDFHNNAGWSQVREVMIYGPNMTAIDVTGHELTHAVTQYTANLMYHYQSGALNESFSDVFGVSVRRFETGASRWDIGTETAAGTLRDMAHPERYEQPGHMRDYVTTCSDNGGVHTNSGIPNKMYYLLATSIDPDKAEDIMYRALTEYLSPESRFLDARIGEIQAAWDLYGKGSDEAEAVSDAWDAVGLPDPEDATPPEDTPPDPDDPTCLCVLATAVSGNGGLDPSGASVDAVLASLLHMRDLISAGQTPALVRYGDLFYRYNDRLTALTDANPALKQQLARTIQIVQPAFAAVGTGAGNTTIVTAAMIAAVQSLLDAIAAADGGLLAVEINAVRAKADLNQMVGHPANQDLSYLDGHL
;
A
#
# COMPACT_ATOMS: atom_id res chain seq x y z
N MET A 1 13.63 -64.32 22.10
CA MET A 1 14.93 -63.69 21.77
C MET A 1 15.25 -63.60 20.27
N ARG A 2 15.28 -64.68 19.49
CA ARG A 2 15.61 -64.61 18.03
C ARG A 2 14.68 -63.72 17.20
N ILE A 3 13.39 -63.69 17.53
CA ILE A 3 12.39 -62.82 16.88
C ILE A 3 12.66 -61.34 17.22
N VAL A 4 12.95 -61.03 18.48
CA VAL A 4 13.28 -59.67 18.93
C VAL A 4 14.56 -59.17 18.26
N TRP A 5 15.61 -59.99 18.19
CA TRP A 5 16.87 -59.62 17.52
C TRP A 5 16.71 -59.42 16.02
N ARG A 6 15.91 -60.24 15.33
CA ARG A 6 15.61 -60.06 13.90
C ARG A 6 14.84 -58.77 13.62
N SER A 7 13.99 -58.37 14.54
CA SER A 7 13.17 -57.18 14.38
C SER A 7 13.93 -55.92 14.76
N VAL A 8 14.76 -55.96 15.80
CA VAL A 8 15.74 -54.89 16.09
C VAL A 8 16.68 -54.68 14.90
N ALA A 9 17.18 -55.76 14.30
CA ALA A 9 18.01 -55.69 13.09
C ALA A 9 17.25 -55.13 11.87
N ALA A 10 15.97 -55.47 11.68
CA ALA A 10 15.15 -54.93 10.61
C ALA A 10 14.79 -53.44 10.82
N GLY A 11 14.57 -53.02 12.06
CA GLY A 11 14.36 -51.62 12.43
C GLY A 11 15.61 -50.78 12.20
N LEU A 12 16.77 -51.27 12.65
CA LEU A 12 18.08 -50.66 12.36
C LEU A 12 18.35 -50.59 10.86
N ALA A 13 18.06 -51.65 10.11
CA ALA A 13 18.24 -51.67 8.66
C ALA A 13 17.36 -50.63 7.95
N ALA A 14 16.07 -50.55 8.29
CA ALA A 14 15.14 -49.57 7.73
C ALA A 14 15.55 -48.12 8.03
N TRP A 15 16.03 -47.88 9.26
CA TRP A 15 16.50 -46.58 9.72
C TRP A 15 17.83 -46.17 9.05
N LEU A 16 18.76 -47.11 8.90
CA LEU A 16 20.00 -46.91 8.15
C LEU A 16 19.73 -46.64 6.65
N THR A 17 18.73 -47.29 6.03
CA THR A 17 18.34 -46.97 4.65
C THR A 17 17.75 -45.58 4.49
N GLY A 18 17.00 -45.06 5.48
CA GLY A 18 16.51 -43.68 5.46
C GLY A 18 17.67 -42.67 5.46
N LEU A 19 18.69 -42.92 6.29
CA LEU A 19 19.91 -42.10 6.33
C LEU A 19 20.75 -42.20 5.05
N LEU A 20 20.82 -43.38 4.44
CA LEU A 20 21.50 -43.63 3.17
C LEU A 20 20.83 -42.96 1.96
N VAL A 21 19.58 -42.52 2.08
CA VAL A 21 18.85 -41.78 1.03
C VAL A 21 18.91 -40.27 1.28
N VAL A 22 18.76 -39.84 2.53
CA VAL A 22 18.73 -38.43 2.93
C VAL A 22 20.09 -37.75 2.69
N TRP A 23 21.20 -38.41 3.00
CA TRP A 23 22.52 -37.82 2.83
C TRP A 23 22.91 -37.54 1.37
N PRO A 24 22.76 -38.47 0.40
CA PRO A 24 23.02 -38.18 -1.00
C PRO A 24 22.06 -37.15 -1.61
N LEU A 25 20.79 -37.10 -1.17
CA LEU A 25 19.85 -36.04 -1.58
C LEU A 25 20.32 -34.65 -1.12
N LEU A 26 20.79 -34.51 0.12
CA LEU A 26 21.36 -33.25 0.61
C LEU A 26 22.62 -32.84 -0.16
N LYS A 27 23.47 -33.82 -0.53
CA LYS A 27 24.65 -33.57 -1.38
C LYS A 27 24.25 -33.15 -2.79
N LEU A 28 23.19 -33.71 -3.35
CA LEU A 28 22.67 -33.35 -4.67
C LEU A 28 22.10 -31.92 -4.67
N VAL A 29 21.25 -31.56 -3.69
CA VAL A 29 20.71 -30.19 -3.56
C VAL A 29 21.82 -29.16 -3.32
N ALA A 30 22.83 -29.51 -2.52
CA ALA A 30 24.02 -28.68 -2.34
C ALA A 30 24.81 -28.45 -3.64
N ALA A 31 24.85 -29.45 -4.53
CA ALA A 31 25.60 -29.39 -5.79
C ALA A 31 24.84 -28.67 -6.92
N LEU A 32 23.50 -28.71 -6.92
CA LEU A 32 22.67 -28.03 -7.91
C LEU A 32 22.60 -26.50 -7.74
N GLY A 33 23.01 -25.97 -6.58
CA GLY A 33 23.01 -24.53 -6.30
C GLY A 33 21.63 -23.96 -5.95
N GLY A 34 21.54 -22.63 -5.84
CA GLY A 34 20.30 -21.93 -5.46
C GLY A 34 20.16 -21.65 -3.96
N PRO A 35 19.03 -21.06 -3.53
CA PRO A 35 18.83 -20.54 -2.18
C PRO A 35 18.89 -21.60 -1.08
N ASP A 36 18.59 -22.87 -1.40
CA ASP A 36 18.64 -24.00 -0.45
C ASP A 36 20.03 -24.64 -0.28
N ALA A 37 20.98 -24.33 -1.17
CA ALA A 37 22.29 -24.98 -1.21
C ALA A 37 23.17 -24.74 0.04
N PRO A 38 23.15 -23.56 0.70
CA PRO A 38 23.88 -23.34 1.95
C PRO A 38 23.34 -24.24 3.08
N LEU A 39 22.02 -24.34 3.21
CA LEU A 39 21.37 -25.17 4.22
C LEU A 39 21.62 -26.67 3.98
N ALA A 40 21.53 -27.12 2.72
CA ALA A 40 21.81 -28.51 2.35
C ALA A 40 23.27 -28.91 2.62
N ARG A 41 24.24 -28.00 2.43
CA ARG A 41 25.66 -28.22 2.79
C ARG A 41 25.84 -28.35 4.30
N THR A 42 25.18 -27.49 5.07
CA THR A 42 25.23 -27.50 6.54
C THR A 42 24.62 -28.78 7.11
N LEU A 43 23.44 -29.18 6.63
CA LEU A 43 22.76 -30.41 7.08
C LEU A 43 23.48 -31.67 6.59
N GLY A 44 23.97 -31.69 5.35
CA GLY A 44 24.69 -32.84 4.77
C GLY A 44 26.17 -32.96 5.19
N GLY A 45 26.68 -32.00 5.97
CA GLY A 45 28.08 -31.90 6.39
C GLY A 45 28.41 -32.66 7.68
N THR A 46 27.41 -33.00 8.50
CA THR A 46 27.61 -33.70 9.79
C THR A 46 26.58 -34.80 10.01
N PRO A 47 26.91 -35.86 10.78
CA PRO A 47 25.94 -36.91 11.14
C PRO A 47 24.69 -36.35 11.85
N GLY A 48 24.86 -35.34 12.72
CA GLY A 48 23.76 -34.67 13.42
C GLY A 48 22.85 -33.86 12.49
N GLY A 49 23.41 -33.18 11.48
CA GLY A 49 22.63 -32.47 10.47
C GLY A 49 21.80 -33.40 9.58
N VAL A 50 22.36 -34.55 9.19
CA VAL A 50 21.64 -35.57 8.40
C VAL A 50 20.49 -36.17 9.21
N LEU A 51 20.71 -36.39 10.51
CA LEU A 51 19.67 -36.86 11.44
C LEU A 51 18.56 -35.83 11.63
N ALA A 52 18.90 -34.55 11.77
CA ALA A 52 17.94 -33.46 11.85
C ALA A 52 17.10 -33.33 10.57
N ALA A 53 17.72 -33.46 9.40
CA ALA A 53 17.03 -33.45 8.11
C ALA A 53 16.09 -34.65 7.94
N ALA A 54 16.50 -35.84 8.35
CA ALA A 54 15.66 -37.03 8.35
C ALA A 54 14.46 -36.88 9.31
N ALA A 55 14.66 -36.27 10.48
CA ALA A 55 13.59 -35.97 11.43
C ALA A 55 12.59 -34.93 10.89
N GLY A 56 13.07 -33.87 10.23
CA GLY A 56 12.22 -32.85 9.60
C GLY A 56 11.28 -33.43 8.53
N GLY A 57 11.73 -34.46 7.79
CA GLY A 57 10.91 -35.19 6.82
C GLY A 57 9.75 -36.00 7.41
N THR A 58 9.71 -36.20 8.74
CA THR A 58 8.66 -37.00 9.41
C THR A 58 7.46 -36.19 9.91
N GLY A 59 7.42 -34.88 9.64
CA GLY A 59 6.32 -34.02 10.10
C GLY A 59 6.65 -33.19 11.35
N VAL A 60 7.78 -33.46 12.00
CA VAL A 60 8.16 -32.83 13.26
C VAL A 60 8.91 -31.51 12.99
N PRO A 61 8.47 -30.37 13.56
CA PRO A 61 9.21 -29.12 13.49
C PRO A 61 10.59 -29.28 14.11
N VAL A 62 11.64 -29.05 13.33
CA VAL A 62 13.03 -29.11 13.82
C VAL A 62 13.57 -27.70 13.90
N SER A 63 13.79 -27.22 15.12
CA SER A 63 14.54 -26.00 15.39
C SER A 63 16.02 -26.35 15.48
N TRP A 64 16.87 -25.62 14.76
CA TRP A 64 18.31 -25.76 14.79
C TRP A 64 18.96 -24.39 15.01
N SER A 65 20.13 -24.40 15.63
CA SER A 65 21.01 -23.24 15.73
C SER A 65 22.46 -23.66 15.55
N VAL A 66 23.23 -22.83 14.86
CA VAL A 66 24.68 -22.92 14.70
C VAL A 66 25.29 -21.66 15.33
N PRO A 67 25.60 -21.72 16.65
CA PRO A 67 25.96 -20.54 17.42
C PRO A 67 27.21 -19.81 16.90
N MET A 68 28.21 -20.52 16.38
CA MET A 68 29.43 -19.92 15.81
C MET A 68 29.18 -19.06 14.56
N LEU A 69 28.08 -19.29 13.85
CA LEU A 69 27.73 -18.53 12.64
C LEU A 69 26.55 -17.57 12.87
N GLY A 70 26.02 -17.51 14.10
CA GLY A 70 24.82 -16.70 14.41
C GLY A 70 23.54 -17.16 13.70
N LEU A 71 23.53 -18.35 13.11
CA LEU A 71 22.40 -18.86 12.32
C LEU A 71 21.47 -19.69 13.20
N ALA A 72 20.18 -19.40 13.19
CA ALA A 72 19.16 -20.25 13.78
C ALA A 72 17.94 -20.31 12.85
N GLY A 73 17.26 -21.46 12.83
CA GLY A 73 16.14 -21.67 11.94
C GLY A 73 15.20 -22.75 12.46
N ARG A 74 13.94 -22.67 12.07
CA ARG A 74 12.93 -23.68 12.37
C ARG A 74 12.37 -24.22 11.06
N VAL A 75 12.62 -25.49 10.79
CA VAL A 75 12.14 -26.15 9.59
C VAL A 75 10.86 -26.90 9.91
N THR A 76 9.78 -26.59 9.19
CA THR A 76 8.53 -27.36 9.23
C THR A 76 8.22 -27.91 7.83
N PRO A 77 7.52 -29.05 7.72
CA PRO A 77 7.08 -29.56 6.42
C PRO A 77 6.25 -28.55 5.63
N GLY A 78 5.44 -27.74 6.33
CA GLY A 78 4.61 -26.71 5.73
C GLY A 78 5.43 -25.56 5.12
N THR A 79 6.48 -25.12 5.80
CA THR A 79 7.37 -24.07 5.28
C THR A 79 8.19 -24.56 4.07
N MET A 80 8.59 -25.83 4.04
CA MET A 80 9.31 -26.42 2.89
C MET A 80 8.43 -26.54 1.64
N LEU A 81 7.13 -26.86 1.81
CA LEU A 81 6.15 -26.94 0.72
C LEU A 81 5.72 -25.56 0.20
N ALA A 82 5.55 -24.58 1.08
CA ALA A 82 5.08 -23.24 0.73
C ALA A 82 6.12 -22.40 -0.04
N GLN A 83 7.41 -22.70 0.12
CA GLN A 83 8.51 -21.94 -0.50
C GLN A 83 9.07 -22.57 -1.78
N GLY A 84 8.45 -23.65 -2.29
CA GLY A 84 8.95 -24.35 -3.49
C GLY A 84 10.32 -25.02 -3.30
N SER A 85 10.71 -25.31 -2.05
CA SER A 85 12.05 -25.78 -1.71
C SER A 85 12.36 -27.16 -2.29
N SER A 86 13.57 -27.31 -2.83
CA SER A 86 14.07 -28.59 -3.36
C SER A 86 14.18 -29.67 -2.28
N LEU A 87 14.25 -29.25 -1.01
CA LEU A 87 14.36 -30.11 0.15
C LEU A 87 13.06 -30.86 0.48
N VAL A 88 11.94 -30.55 -0.19
CA VAL A 88 10.68 -31.29 -0.07
C VAL A 88 10.83 -32.78 -0.43
N MET A 89 11.83 -33.14 -1.23
CA MET A 89 12.16 -34.53 -1.56
C MET A 89 12.54 -35.38 -0.33
N LEU A 90 12.93 -34.75 0.78
CA LEU A 90 13.20 -35.45 2.05
C LEU A 90 11.95 -36.10 2.67
N ILE A 91 10.75 -35.64 2.29
CA ILE A 91 9.46 -36.22 2.69
C ILE A 91 9.22 -37.60 2.04
N ALA A 92 9.92 -37.90 0.94
CA ALA A 92 9.81 -39.20 0.26
C ALA A 92 10.53 -40.34 1.00
N ALA A 93 11.51 -40.03 1.87
CA ALA A 93 12.30 -41.02 2.59
C ALA A 93 11.48 -41.87 3.60
N PRO A 94 10.58 -41.30 4.43
CA PRO A 94 9.66 -42.08 5.26
C PRO A 94 8.73 -43.01 4.45
N ILE A 95 8.31 -42.58 3.26
CA ILE A 95 7.42 -43.34 2.37
C ILE A 95 8.17 -44.55 1.78
N ALA A 96 9.41 -44.36 1.34
CA ALA A 96 10.29 -45.44 0.86
C ALA A 96 10.61 -46.46 1.97
N ALA A 97 10.91 -45.99 3.19
CA ALA A 97 11.13 -46.85 4.35
C ALA A 97 9.87 -47.66 4.75
N GLY A 98 8.68 -47.03 4.67
CA GLY A 98 7.40 -47.70 4.90
C GLY A 98 7.08 -48.77 3.85
N LEU A 99 7.37 -48.52 2.57
CA LEU A 99 7.24 -49.51 1.48
C LEU A 99 8.20 -50.70 1.66
N MET A 100 9.42 -50.45 2.15
CA MET A 100 10.42 -51.49 2.40
C MET A 100 10.08 -52.35 3.63
N LEU A 101 9.55 -51.73 4.70
CA LEU A 101 8.97 -52.44 5.85
C LEU A 101 7.76 -53.29 5.43
N ARG A 102 6.95 -52.83 4.48
CA ARG A 102 5.82 -53.58 3.90
C ARG A 102 6.27 -54.79 3.08
N LEU A 103 7.43 -54.71 2.42
CA LEU A 103 8.06 -55.84 1.72
C LEU A 103 8.65 -56.86 2.72
N LEU A 104 9.22 -56.40 3.84
CA LEU A 104 9.76 -57.24 4.91
C LEU A 104 8.67 -57.90 5.79
N ALA A 105 7.51 -57.25 5.94
CA ALA A 105 6.37 -57.74 6.71
C ALA A 105 5.62 -58.92 6.07
N ARG A 106 5.93 -59.28 4.81
CA ARG A 106 5.39 -60.50 4.15
C ARG A 106 5.91 -61.83 4.72
N ARG A 107 6.69 -61.81 5.82
CA ARG A 107 7.29 -62.99 6.47
C ARG A 107 6.87 -63.17 7.96
N ASP A 108 5.59 -62.94 8.29
CA ASP A 108 4.97 -63.24 9.60
C ASP A 108 5.72 -62.78 10.86
N LEU A 109 6.09 -61.48 10.91
CA LEU A 109 6.76 -60.87 12.07
C LEU A 109 6.01 -59.64 12.57
N VAL A 110 4.71 -59.77 12.83
CA VAL A 110 3.84 -58.67 13.28
C VAL A 110 4.04 -58.26 14.75
N PRO A 111 4.22 -59.16 15.74
CA PRO A 111 4.40 -58.74 17.14
C PRO A 111 5.70 -57.96 17.37
N ALA A 112 6.65 -58.13 16.46
CA ALA A 112 7.98 -57.60 16.61
C ALA A 112 8.14 -56.21 15.96
N ALA A 113 7.25 -55.82 15.04
CA ALA A 113 7.20 -54.47 14.48
C ALA A 113 6.77 -53.42 15.51
N ALA A 114 5.87 -53.78 16.44
CA ALA A 114 5.44 -52.91 17.54
C ALA A 114 6.55 -52.69 18.59
N VAL A 115 7.30 -53.74 18.92
CA VAL A 115 8.46 -53.67 19.83
C VAL A 115 9.61 -52.86 19.21
N VAL A 116 9.81 -52.98 17.89
CA VAL A 116 10.80 -52.17 17.15
C VAL A 116 10.40 -50.70 17.07
N HIS A 117 9.12 -50.39 16.94
CA HIS A 117 8.62 -49.00 16.97
C HIS A 117 8.76 -48.39 18.36
N ALA A 118 8.48 -49.16 19.41
CA ALA A 118 8.69 -48.71 20.78
C ALA A 118 10.18 -48.44 21.06
N LEU A 119 11.08 -49.31 20.58
CA LEU A 119 12.54 -49.16 20.72
C LEU A 119 13.13 -48.05 19.83
N ALA A 120 12.57 -47.79 18.65
CA ALA A 120 12.98 -46.65 17.81
C ALA A 120 12.56 -45.31 18.42
N ALA A 121 11.37 -45.27 19.03
CA ALA A 121 10.86 -44.09 19.74
C ALA A 121 11.63 -43.81 21.04
N THR A 122 11.95 -44.85 21.83
CA THR A 122 12.77 -44.70 23.06
C THR A 122 14.26 -44.51 22.76
N GLY A 123 14.80 -45.16 21.72
CA GLY A 123 16.17 -44.98 21.27
C GLY A 123 16.42 -43.57 20.71
N GLY A 124 15.44 -42.99 20.00
CA GLY A 124 15.50 -41.60 19.51
C GLY A 124 15.51 -40.57 20.65
N THR A 125 14.76 -40.81 21.73
CA THR A 125 14.73 -39.93 22.91
C THR A 125 15.99 -40.04 23.77
N LEU A 126 16.53 -41.25 23.95
CA LEU A 126 17.79 -41.48 24.67
C LEU A 126 19.01 -40.90 23.93
N LEU A 127 19.06 -41.00 22.61
CA LEU A 127 20.16 -40.46 21.81
C LEU A 127 20.13 -38.92 21.75
N LEU A 128 18.93 -38.30 21.73
CA LEU A 128 18.77 -36.85 21.87
C LEU A 128 19.30 -36.33 23.21
N GLY A 129 19.09 -37.09 24.30
CA GLY A 129 19.65 -36.77 25.61
C GLY A 129 21.17 -36.95 25.71
N VAL A 130 21.77 -37.85 24.92
CA VAL A 130 23.23 -38.05 24.84
C VAL A 130 23.89 -36.99 23.96
N LEU A 131 23.27 -36.60 22.85
CA LEU A 131 23.77 -35.57 21.93
C LEU A 131 23.68 -34.15 22.53
N GLN A 132 22.75 -33.89 23.46
CA GLN A 132 22.70 -32.63 24.22
C GLN A 132 23.92 -32.41 25.15
N ARG A 133 24.73 -33.43 25.43
CA ARG A 133 25.92 -33.32 26.30
C ARG A 133 27.24 -33.02 25.55
N HIS A 134 27.24 -33.00 24.23
CA HIS A 134 28.40 -32.61 23.42
C HIS A 134 28.03 -31.38 22.57
N GLU A 135 28.67 -30.25 22.88
CA GLU A 135 28.33 -28.88 22.45
C GLU A 135 28.47 -28.60 20.95
N VAL A 136 27.63 -29.20 20.08
CA VAL A 136 27.63 -28.84 18.65
C VAL A 136 26.23 -28.54 18.07
N ALA A 137 25.13 -28.91 18.74
CA ALA A 137 23.78 -28.43 18.38
C ALA A 137 22.78 -28.59 19.53
N GLN A 138 22.05 -27.53 19.88
CA GLN A 138 20.90 -27.63 20.80
C GLN A 138 19.63 -27.93 19.99
N LEU A 139 19.20 -29.19 20.00
CA LEU A 139 17.91 -29.62 19.43
C LEU A 139 16.86 -29.63 20.54
N ALA A 140 15.79 -28.85 20.38
CA ALA A 140 14.62 -28.86 21.25
C ALA A 140 13.42 -29.47 20.52
N VAL A 141 12.93 -30.61 21.00
CA VAL A 141 11.70 -31.26 20.50
C VAL A 141 10.69 -31.30 21.66
N ALA A 142 9.49 -30.74 21.46
CA ALA A 142 8.47 -30.68 22.51
C ALA A 142 7.90 -32.08 22.85
N PRO A 143 7.82 -32.50 24.13
CA PRO A 143 7.40 -33.86 24.54
C PRO A 143 5.97 -34.21 24.12
N VAL A 144 5.08 -33.21 24.05
CA VAL A 144 3.65 -33.39 23.72
C VAL A 144 3.44 -33.79 22.25
N ALA A 145 4.36 -33.42 21.36
CA ALA A 145 4.28 -33.73 19.93
C ALA A 145 4.63 -35.20 19.61
N VAL A 146 5.44 -35.85 20.45
CA VAL A 146 5.80 -37.27 20.30
C VAL A 146 4.58 -38.17 20.51
N GLY A 147 3.69 -37.81 21.45
CA GLY A 147 2.45 -38.54 21.75
C GLY A 147 1.41 -38.52 20.62
N LEU A 148 1.26 -37.38 19.94
CA LEU A 148 0.35 -37.21 18.79
C LEU A 148 0.86 -37.91 17.53
N ALA A 149 2.18 -37.90 17.28
CA ALA A 149 2.77 -38.64 16.17
C ALA A 149 2.60 -40.17 16.34
N THR A 150 2.72 -40.69 17.57
CA THR A 150 2.43 -42.10 17.87
C THR A 150 0.97 -42.48 17.65
N LEU A 151 0.01 -41.58 17.88
CA LEU A 151 -1.43 -41.82 17.64
C LEU A 151 -1.77 -41.88 16.15
N ILE A 152 -1.16 -41.01 15.33
CA ILE A 152 -1.33 -40.99 13.86
C ILE A 152 -0.71 -42.25 13.23
N TRP A 153 0.44 -42.70 13.72
CA TRP A 153 1.08 -43.95 13.27
C TRP A 153 0.32 -45.21 13.71
N SER A 154 -0.33 -45.19 14.87
CA SER A 154 -1.16 -46.30 15.37
C SER A 154 -2.46 -46.46 14.56
N ALA A 155 -3.07 -45.34 14.14
CA ALA A 155 -4.26 -45.34 13.29
C ALA A 155 -3.98 -45.90 11.87
N GLY A 156 -2.78 -45.65 11.33
CA GLY A 156 -2.33 -46.20 10.04
C GLY A 156 -2.18 -47.74 10.01
N ILE A 157 -1.90 -48.37 11.16
CA ILE A 157 -1.76 -49.83 11.28
C ILE A 157 -3.14 -50.52 11.39
N GLY A 158 -4.16 -49.84 11.94
CA GLY A 158 -5.54 -50.34 11.96
C GLY A 158 -6.15 -50.53 10.56
N LEU A 159 -5.63 -49.81 9.56
CA LEU A 159 -6.06 -49.87 8.16
C LEU A 159 -5.59 -51.13 7.40
N VAL A 160 -4.81 -52.01 8.02
CA VAL A 160 -4.29 -53.25 7.41
C VAL A 160 -5.38 -54.33 7.22
N ARG A 161 -6.61 -54.13 7.73
CA ARG A 161 -7.70 -55.12 7.66
C ARG A 161 -8.88 -54.80 6.73
N LEU A 162 -8.83 -53.76 5.91
CA LEU A 162 -9.96 -53.39 5.04
C LEU A 162 -9.83 -53.93 3.60
N PRO A 163 -10.89 -54.53 3.03
CA PRO A 163 -10.88 -55.05 1.66
C PRO A 163 -10.77 -53.92 0.62
N ARG A 164 -10.09 -54.24 -0.49
CA ARG A 164 -9.58 -53.33 -1.55
C ARG A 164 -10.59 -52.35 -2.20
N ARG A 165 -11.89 -52.43 -1.91
CA ARG A 165 -12.93 -51.60 -2.56
C ARG A 165 -13.43 -50.41 -1.73
N ALA A 166 -12.98 -50.24 -0.48
CA ALA A 166 -13.37 -49.11 0.37
C ALA A 166 -12.32 -47.99 0.49
N ALA A 167 -11.26 -48.01 -0.33
CA ALA A 167 -10.05 -47.20 -0.13
C ALA A 167 -10.09 -45.76 -0.69
N VAL A 168 -11.26 -45.17 -0.92
CA VAL A 168 -11.34 -43.79 -1.47
C VAL A 168 -11.89 -42.76 -0.48
N LEU A 169 -12.36 -43.15 0.71
CA LEU A 169 -13.13 -42.23 1.56
C LEU A 169 -12.74 -42.20 3.07
N PRO A 170 -11.45 -42.09 3.44
CA PRO A 170 -11.13 -41.33 4.66
C PRO A 170 -9.79 -40.57 4.65
N ILE A 171 -9.26 -40.17 3.49
CA ILE A 171 -8.04 -39.32 3.45
C ILE A 171 -8.34 -37.83 3.81
N VAL A 172 -9.62 -37.44 3.86
CA VAL A 172 -10.02 -36.02 3.96
C VAL A 172 -10.28 -35.53 5.40
N LEU A 173 -10.37 -36.39 6.42
CA LEU A 173 -11.02 -36.01 7.69
C LEU A 173 -10.13 -35.84 8.93
N VAL A 174 -8.79 -35.84 8.83
CA VAL A 174 -7.91 -35.63 10.02
C VAL A 174 -7.01 -34.38 9.91
N VAL A 175 -7.07 -33.62 8.81
CA VAL A 175 -6.33 -32.35 8.66
C VAL A 175 -7.06 -31.15 9.28
N ALA A 176 -8.32 -31.31 9.71
CA ALA A 176 -9.19 -30.17 10.05
C ALA A 176 -9.24 -29.76 11.54
N GLY A 177 -8.32 -30.21 12.40
CA GLY A 177 -8.52 -30.17 13.87
C GLY A 177 -7.55 -29.36 14.74
N VAL A 178 -6.63 -28.57 14.20
CA VAL A 178 -5.75 -27.70 15.01
C VAL A 178 -6.06 -26.24 14.68
N PRO A 179 -6.38 -25.38 15.66
CA PRO A 179 -6.55 -23.96 15.39
C PRO A 179 -5.19 -23.40 14.97
N LEU A 180 -5.05 -23.12 13.67
CA LEU A 180 -4.00 -22.26 13.18
C LEU A 180 -4.18 -20.91 13.87
N VAL A 181 -3.28 -20.58 14.81
CA VAL A 181 -2.97 -19.18 15.10
C VAL A 181 -2.30 -18.68 13.83
N ALA A 182 -3.09 -18.05 12.97
CA ALA A 182 -2.63 -17.42 11.76
C ALA A 182 -1.68 -16.28 12.14
N THR A 183 -0.40 -16.42 11.79
CA THR A 183 0.39 -15.25 11.41
C THR A 183 -0.33 -14.58 10.23
N PRO A 184 -0.41 -13.25 10.15
CA PRO A 184 -1.09 -12.59 9.05
C PRO A 184 -0.39 -13.01 7.76
N ALA A 185 -1.09 -13.80 6.95
CA ALA A 185 -0.70 -13.99 5.56
C ALA A 185 -0.72 -12.61 4.91
N GLN A 186 0.33 -12.25 4.16
CA GLN A 186 0.15 -11.32 3.05
C GLN A 186 -1.07 -11.81 2.29
N ALA A 187 -2.15 -11.02 2.32
CA ALA A 187 -3.42 -11.45 1.80
C ALA A 187 -3.24 -11.73 0.30
N ALA A 188 -3.30 -13.00 -0.08
CA ALA A 188 -3.17 -13.40 -1.47
C ALA A 188 -4.23 -12.66 -2.28
N ALA A 189 -3.80 -11.81 -3.23
CA ALA A 189 -4.68 -11.00 -4.06
C ALA A 189 -5.87 -11.82 -4.59
N TYR A 190 -7.08 -11.26 -4.52
CA TYR A 190 -8.29 -11.96 -4.92
C TYR A 190 -8.18 -12.16 -6.43
N ARG A 191 -8.29 -13.41 -6.90
CA ARG A 191 -8.22 -13.74 -8.33
C ARG A 191 -9.52 -14.42 -8.74
N PRO A 192 -10.44 -13.70 -9.41
CA PRO A 192 -11.56 -14.33 -10.07
C PRO A 192 -11.03 -15.41 -11.04
N PRO A 193 -11.62 -16.61 -11.05
CA PRO A 193 -11.23 -17.65 -11.98
C PRO A 193 -11.34 -17.17 -13.43
N GLY A 194 -10.33 -17.46 -14.26
CA GLY A 194 -10.37 -17.22 -15.71
C GLY A 194 -9.81 -15.88 -16.18
N VAL A 195 -9.55 -14.91 -15.30
CA VAL A 195 -9.01 -13.58 -15.68
C VAL A 195 -7.66 -13.69 -16.38
N ASP A 196 -6.74 -14.49 -15.84
CA ASP A 196 -5.40 -14.67 -16.42
C ASP A 196 -5.44 -15.26 -17.84
N GLY A 197 -6.34 -16.23 -18.07
CA GLY A 197 -6.56 -16.80 -19.39
C GLY A 197 -7.21 -15.81 -20.37
N ALA A 198 -8.14 -14.99 -19.89
CA ALA A 198 -8.77 -13.95 -20.69
C ALA A 198 -7.76 -12.86 -21.10
N LEU A 199 -6.88 -12.44 -20.19
CA LEU A 199 -5.81 -11.48 -20.48
C LEU A 199 -4.78 -12.04 -21.48
N ALA A 200 -4.43 -13.32 -21.37
CA ALA A 200 -3.57 -13.98 -22.34
C ALA A 200 -4.21 -14.02 -23.74
N THR A 201 -5.53 -14.24 -23.80
CA THR A 201 -6.29 -14.23 -25.06
C THR A 201 -6.33 -12.84 -25.66
N ALA A 202 -6.69 -11.81 -24.88
CA ALA A 202 -6.74 -10.42 -25.34
C ALA A 202 -5.36 -9.91 -25.83
N ARG A 203 -4.28 -10.29 -25.13
CA ARG A 203 -2.91 -10.00 -25.57
C ARG A 203 -2.61 -10.62 -26.93
N LYS A 204 -3.01 -11.87 -27.15
CA LYS A 204 -2.80 -12.56 -28.43
C LYS A 204 -3.61 -11.91 -29.57
N GLU A 205 -4.83 -11.45 -29.28
CA GLU A 205 -5.67 -10.75 -30.27
C GLU A 205 -5.09 -9.40 -30.68
N SER A 206 -4.55 -8.64 -29.72
CA SER A 206 -4.12 -7.25 -29.93
C SER A 206 -2.65 -7.09 -30.31
N GLY A 207 -1.81 -8.10 -30.07
CA GLY A 207 -0.39 -8.07 -30.39
C GLY A 207 0.36 -7.01 -29.57
N VAL A 208 1.19 -6.21 -30.25
CA VAL A 208 2.05 -5.17 -29.65
C VAL A 208 1.26 -4.01 -29.02
N GLY A 209 0.00 -3.78 -29.43
CA GLY A 209 -0.84 -2.70 -28.87
C GLY A 209 -1.60 -3.07 -27.59
N PHE A 210 -1.26 -4.19 -26.93
CA PHE A 210 -1.95 -4.63 -25.72
C PHE A 210 -1.31 -4.09 -24.45
N ALA A 211 -2.09 -3.37 -23.64
CA ALA A 211 -1.74 -3.00 -22.27
C ALA A 211 -2.90 -3.32 -21.32
N ALA A 212 -2.59 -3.68 -20.08
CA ALA A 212 -3.59 -3.96 -19.06
C ALA A 212 -3.07 -3.57 -17.68
N VAL A 213 -3.78 -2.68 -17.01
CA VAL A 213 -3.52 -2.31 -15.61
C VAL A 213 -4.36 -3.23 -14.74
N ARG A 214 -3.71 -4.01 -13.86
CA ARG A 214 -4.42 -4.93 -12.96
C ARG A 214 -4.78 -4.25 -11.65
N ASP A 215 -6.07 -4.25 -11.31
CA ASP A 215 -6.51 -3.94 -9.96
C ASP A 215 -6.31 -5.19 -9.08
N ARG A 216 -5.26 -5.18 -8.24
CA ARG A 216 -4.95 -6.30 -7.32
C ARG A 216 -6.01 -6.51 -6.23
N ARG A 217 -6.86 -5.51 -5.97
CA ARG A 217 -7.97 -5.60 -4.99
C ARG A 217 -9.17 -6.32 -5.60
N ARG A 218 -9.55 -5.95 -6.82
CA ARG A 218 -10.70 -6.54 -7.54
C ARG A 218 -10.35 -7.83 -8.28
N GLY A 219 -9.07 -8.05 -8.57
CA GLY A 219 -8.57 -9.20 -9.31
C GLY A 219 -8.85 -9.18 -10.81
N VAL A 220 -9.33 -8.05 -11.32
CA VAL A 220 -9.63 -7.81 -12.73
C VAL A 220 -8.82 -6.60 -13.21
N PRO A 221 -8.52 -6.47 -14.51
CA PRO A 221 -7.95 -5.24 -15.05
C PRO A 221 -8.87 -4.03 -14.79
N SER A 222 -8.32 -2.92 -14.29
CA SER A 222 -9.03 -1.63 -14.19
C SER A 222 -9.05 -0.89 -15.52
N THR A 223 -7.97 -1.00 -16.29
CA THR A 223 -7.85 -0.40 -17.62
C THR A 223 -7.26 -1.43 -18.58
N LEU A 224 -7.81 -1.47 -19.79
CA LEU A 224 -7.30 -2.29 -20.89
C LEU A 224 -7.13 -1.38 -22.11
N THR A 225 -5.96 -1.44 -22.73
CA THR A 225 -5.74 -0.95 -24.10
C THR A 225 -5.55 -2.17 -24.99
N LEU A 226 -6.34 -2.24 -26.05
CA LEU A 226 -6.39 -3.40 -26.92
C LEU A 226 -6.86 -2.99 -28.31
N HIS A 227 -6.55 -3.80 -29.30
CA HIS A 227 -7.06 -3.67 -30.66
C HIS A 227 -7.91 -4.90 -30.96
N SER A 228 -9.15 -4.90 -30.46
CA SER A 228 -10.05 -6.06 -30.59
C SER A 228 -11.25 -5.72 -31.45
N ALA A 229 -11.50 -6.55 -32.46
CA ALA A 229 -12.58 -6.36 -33.41
C ALA A 229 -13.94 -6.57 -32.75
N ILE A 230 -14.89 -5.68 -33.01
CA ILE A 230 -16.19 -5.70 -32.34
C ILE A 230 -17.14 -6.78 -32.89
N GLY A 231 -17.01 -7.13 -34.18
CA GLY A 231 -17.73 -8.23 -34.86
C GLY A 231 -19.26 -8.12 -34.88
N GLY A 232 -19.91 -8.22 -33.71
CA GLY A 232 -21.37 -8.22 -33.49
C GLY A 232 -21.86 -7.18 -32.47
N GLY A 233 -21.11 -6.10 -32.26
CA GLY A 233 -21.45 -5.02 -31.32
C GLY A 233 -20.89 -5.23 -29.91
N VAL A 234 -20.91 -4.17 -29.09
CA VAL A 234 -20.29 -4.17 -27.75
C VAL A 234 -20.86 -5.25 -26.83
N ASP A 235 -22.16 -5.53 -26.91
CA ASP A 235 -22.80 -6.59 -26.12
C ASP A 235 -22.23 -7.99 -26.44
N SER A 236 -21.99 -8.26 -27.72
CA SER A 236 -21.38 -9.52 -28.15
C SER A 236 -19.92 -9.59 -27.77
N TRP A 237 -19.23 -8.46 -27.88
CA TRP A 237 -17.83 -8.35 -27.52
C TRP A 237 -17.62 -8.61 -26.01
N LEU A 238 -18.43 -7.99 -25.14
CA LEU A 238 -18.41 -8.22 -23.69
C LEU A 238 -18.66 -9.68 -23.32
N ARG A 239 -19.57 -10.38 -24.03
CA ARG A 239 -19.79 -11.82 -23.82
C ARG A 239 -18.56 -12.67 -24.17
N GLY A 240 -17.90 -12.36 -25.29
CA GLY A 240 -16.65 -13.03 -25.68
C GLY A 240 -15.49 -12.80 -24.70
N HIS A 241 -15.52 -11.67 -23.99
CA HIS A 241 -14.46 -11.22 -23.10
C HIS A 241 -14.85 -11.20 -21.62
N ALA A 242 -15.92 -11.90 -21.23
CA ALA A 242 -16.49 -11.85 -19.88
C ALA A 242 -15.46 -12.12 -18.76
N GLY A 243 -14.49 -13.01 -19.05
CA GLY A 243 -13.40 -13.34 -18.14
C GLY A 243 -12.48 -12.17 -17.80
N LEU A 244 -12.35 -11.15 -18.67
CA LEU A 244 -11.59 -9.92 -18.35
C LEU A 244 -12.25 -9.13 -17.21
N PHE A 245 -13.56 -9.28 -17.03
CA PHE A 245 -14.32 -8.48 -16.10
C PHE A 245 -14.73 -9.26 -14.84
N GLY A 246 -14.30 -10.52 -14.73
CA GLY A 246 -14.67 -11.40 -13.62
C GLY A 246 -16.18 -11.67 -13.53
N VAL A 247 -16.91 -11.52 -14.64
CA VAL A 247 -18.34 -11.84 -14.75
C VAL A 247 -18.54 -13.11 -15.56
N THR A 248 -19.61 -13.84 -15.28
CA THR A 248 -19.92 -15.12 -15.94
C THR A 248 -21.01 -14.97 -17.00
N ASP A 249 -21.93 -14.02 -16.80
CA ASP A 249 -22.99 -13.71 -17.76
C ASP A 249 -23.17 -12.19 -17.87
N PRO A 250 -22.41 -11.53 -18.75
CA PRO A 250 -22.56 -10.10 -18.99
C PRO A 250 -24.00 -9.68 -19.31
N ALA A 251 -24.82 -10.53 -19.95
CA ALA A 251 -26.17 -10.15 -20.35
C ALA A 251 -27.12 -9.98 -19.16
N SER A 252 -26.94 -10.78 -18.10
CA SER A 252 -27.72 -10.64 -16.87
C SER A 252 -27.04 -9.75 -15.81
N GLN A 253 -25.72 -9.53 -15.93
CA GLN A 253 -24.91 -8.83 -14.94
C GLN A 253 -24.53 -7.41 -15.34
N LEU A 254 -24.80 -7.00 -16.58
CA LEU A 254 -24.58 -5.64 -17.06
C LEU A 254 -25.86 -5.07 -17.68
N SER A 255 -26.22 -3.86 -17.27
CA SER A 255 -27.31 -3.08 -17.88
C SER A 255 -26.72 -1.90 -18.63
N LEU A 256 -27.12 -1.69 -19.88
CA LEU A 256 -26.69 -0.52 -20.65
C LEU A 256 -27.15 0.77 -19.96
N ILE A 257 -26.22 1.71 -19.73
CA ILE A 257 -26.54 3.06 -19.25
C ILE A 257 -26.72 4.00 -20.44
N ARG A 258 -25.68 4.15 -21.27
CA ARG A 258 -25.69 5.09 -22.41
C ARG A 258 -24.71 4.70 -23.50
N ARG A 259 -24.96 5.24 -24.69
CA ARG A 259 -24.06 5.25 -25.85
C ARG A 259 -23.88 6.71 -26.27
N THR A 260 -22.65 7.21 -26.23
CA THR A 260 -22.31 8.56 -26.67
C THR A 260 -21.23 8.51 -27.73
N THR A 261 -21.16 9.55 -28.56
CA THR A 261 -20.07 9.75 -29.52
C THR A 261 -19.54 11.16 -29.27
N ASP A 262 -18.25 11.29 -29.06
CA ASP A 262 -17.62 12.58 -28.84
C ASP A 262 -17.40 13.32 -30.17
N SER A 263 -16.87 14.55 -30.08
CA SER A 263 -16.55 15.39 -31.24
C SER A 263 -15.49 14.78 -32.16
N LEU A 264 -14.72 13.81 -31.66
CA LEU A 264 -13.67 13.10 -32.40
C LEU A 264 -14.19 11.82 -33.07
N GLY A 265 -15.47 11.50 -32.89
CA GLY A 265 -16.12 10.33 -33.46
C GLY A 265 -15.86 9.03 -32.70
N VAL A 266 -15.17 9.09 -31.55
CA VAL A 266 -14.96 7.96 -30.64
C VAL A 266 -16.29 7.65 -29.96
N GLN A 267 -16.66 6.37 -29.91
CA GLN A 267 -17.90 5.96 -29.28
C GLN A 267 -17.64 5.43 -27.87
N HIS A 268 -18.38 5.92 -26.89
CA HIS A 268 -18.33 5.46 -25.50
C HIS A 268 -19.61 4.69 -25.17
N VAL A 269 -19.47 3.43 -24.79
CA VAL A 269 -20.60 2.58 -24.40
C VAL A 269 -20.43 2.18 -22.94
N ARG A 270 -21.32 2.70 -22.08
CA ARG A 270 -21.23 2.55 -20.63
C ARG A 270 -22.30 1.61 -20.09
N TYR A 271 -21.92 0.66 -19.26
CA TYR A 271 -22.81 -0.31 -18.61
C TYR A 271 -22.69 -0.25 -17.09
N GLN A 272 -23.80 -0.49 -16.40
CA GLN A 272 -23.94 -0.64 -14.96
C GLN A 272 -23.82 -2.11 -14.57
N GLN A 273 -23.00 -2.46 -13.58
CA GLN A 273 -23.04 -3.78 -12.97
C GLN A 273 -24.35 -3.98 -12.20
N VAL A 274 -24.94 -5.16 -12.36
CA VAL A 274 -26.16 -5.60 -11.69
C VAL A 274 -25.94 -6.99 -11.10
N ILE A 275 -26.40 -7.20 -9.86
CA ILE A 275 -26.41 -8.50 -9.19
C ILE A 275 -27.85 -8.80 -8.77
N ASN A 276 -28.43 -9.88 -9.30
CA ASN A 276 -29.84 -10.26 -9.06
C ASN A 276 -30.84 -9.10 -9.27
N GLY A 277 -30.62 -8.28 -10.32
CA GLY A 277 -31.48 -7.14 -10.63
C GLY A 277 -31.19 -5.86 -9.82
N VAL A 278 -30.29 -5.90 -8.82
CA VAL A 278 -29.91 -4.72 -8.04
C VAL A 278 -28.60 -4.13 -8.58
N PRO A 279 -28.56 -2.84 -8.92
CA PRO A 279 -27.33 -2.18 -9.37
C PRO A 279 -26.30 -2.11 -8.25
N VAL A 280 -25.03 -2.29 -8.61
CA VAL A 280 -23.89 -2.10 -7.69
C VAL A 280 -23.39 -0.67 -7.81
N PHE A 281 -23.45 0.08 -6.72
CA PHE A 281 -23.05 1.47 -6.68
C PHE A 281 -21.59 1.64 -7.14
N GLY A 282 -21.36 2.58 -8.06
CA GLY A 282 -20.03 2.90 -8.61
C GLY A 282 -19.41 1.84 -9.53
N ALA A 283 -20.04 0.67 -9.72
CA ALA A 283 -19.46 -0.40 -10.51
C ALA A 283 -19.95 -0.36 -11.96
N GLN A 284 -19.19 0.29 -12.83
CA GLN A 284 -19.52 0.47 -14.24
C GLN A 284 -18.38 0.02 -15.14
N VAL A 285 -18.68 -0.34 -16.38
CA VAL A 285 -17.68 -0.58 -17.42
C VAL A 285 -17.97 0.35 -18.60
N THR A 286 -16.94 1.04 -19.08
CA THR A 286 -17.02 1.87 -20.29
C THR A 286 -16.12 1.29 -21.36
N VAL A 287 -16.71 0.97 -22.52
CA VAL A 287 -15.99 0.48 -23.69
C VAL A 287 -15.85 1.63 -24.68
N HIS A 288 -14.61 1.99 -25.00
CA HIS A 288 -14.27 3.08 -25.91
C HIS A 288 -13.90 2.47 -27.26
N LEU A 289 -14.60 2.92 -28.31
CA LEU A 289 -14.45 2.40 -29.67
C LEU A 289 -13.75 3.44 -30.53
N SER A 290 -12.88 2.96 -31.41
CA SER A 290 -12.27 3.76 -32.48
C SER A 290 -13.29 4.64 -33.20
N ALA A 291 -12.84 5.77 -33.76
CA ALA A 291 -13.66 6.53 -34.70
C ALA A 291 -14.31 5.61 -35.75
N GLY A 292 -15.65 5.66 -35.85
CA GLY A 292 -16.44 4.77 -36.72
C GLY A 292 -16.77 3.38 -36.16
N GLY A 293 -16.41 3.08 -34.90
CA GLY A 293 -16.89 1.92 -34.13
C GLY A 293 -16.38 0.55 -34.60
N ARG A 294 -15.18 0.47 -35.21
CA ARG A 294 -14.66 -0.77 -35.80
C ARG A 294 -13.96 -1.70 -34.81
N TYR A 295 -13.24 -1.15 -33.84
CA TYR A 295 -12.53 -1.90 -32.81
C TYR A 295 -12.66 -1.22 -31.44
N VAL A 296 -12.57 -2.03 -30.38
CA VAL A 296 -12.37 -1.53 -29.02
C VAL A 296 -10.94 -1.02 -28.93
N GLN A 297 -10.76 0.21 -28.45
CA GLN A 297 -9.46 0.84 -28.20
C GLN A 297 -9.06 0.71 -26.74
N THR A 298 -9.95 1.14 -25.86
CA THR A 298 -9.75 1.11 -24.42
C THR A 298 -11.00 0.67 -23.69
N VAL A 299 -10.81 0.09 -22.51
CA VAL A 299 -11.90 -0.26 -21.59
C VAL A 299 -11.55 0.22 -20.21
N GLY A 300 -12.37 1.13 -19.67
CA GLY A 300 -12.39 1.47 -18.25
C GLY A 300 -13.30 0.51 -17.51
N ASN A 301 -12.75 -0.24 -16.56
CA ASN A 301 -13.44 -1.30 -15.84
C ASN A 301 -13.52 -1.05 -14.33
N GLY A 302 -14.69 -0.60 -13.89
CA GLY A 302 -15.07 -0.43 -12.50
C GLY A 302 -15.82 -1.62 -11.90
N LEU A 303 -15.98 -2.75 -12.60
CA LEU A 303 -16.79 -3.86 -12.10
C LEU A 303 -16.20 -4.47 -10.82
N ARG A 304 -17.10 -4.87 -9.92
CA ARG A 304 -16.78 -5.46 -8.62
C ARG A 304 -17.02 -6.96 -8.64
N ALA A 305 -16.08 -7.68 -9.25
CA ALA A 305 -16.06 -9.15 -9.26
C ALA A 305 -15.71 -9.77 -7.88
N ASP A 306 -15.23 -8.93 -6.97
CA ASP A 306 -14.85 -9.26 -5.60
C ASP A 306 -16.04 -9.31 -4.63
N LEU A 307 -17.22 -8.82 -5.01
CA LEU A 307 -18.36 -8.78 -4.08
C LEU A 307 -18.80 -10.18 -3.70
N ARG A 308 -18.94 -10.42 -2.40
CA ARG A 308 -19.79 -11.51 -1.91
C ARG A 308 -21.22 -11.11 -2.20
N THR A 309 -22.00 -12.00 -2.80
CA THR A 309 -23.39 -11.74 -3.18
C THR A 309 -24.21 -11.40 -1.93
N PRO A 310 -24.46 -10.11 -1.65
CA PRO A 310 -25.19 -9.70 -0.47
C PRO A 310 -26.67 -9.95 -0.77
N TYR A 311 -27.47 -10.13 0.28
CA TYR A 311 -28.92 -10.21 0.15
C TYR A 311 -29.44 -9.05 -0.70
N THR A 312 -30.21 -9.34 -1.75
CA THR A 312 -30.78 -8.31 -2.66
C THR A 312 -32.23 -7.98 -2.36
N THR A 313 -32.78 -8.55 -1.27
CA THR A 313 -34.14 -8.28 -0.80
C THR A 313 -34.10 -7.35 0.41
N PRO A 314 -34.72 -6.15 0.34
CA PRO A 314 -34.76 -5.21 1.45
C PRO A 314 -35.72 -5.70 2.55
N LEU A 315 -35.36 -5.49 3.82
CA LEU A 315 -36.24 -5.70 4.99
C LEU A 315 -36.88 -4.37 5.45
N VAL A 316 -36.21 -3.26 5.18
CA VAL A 316 -36.70 -1.90 5.39
C VAL A 316 -37.35 -1.44 4.08
N SER A 317 -38.59 -0.99 4.13
CA SER A 317 -39.29 -0.46 2.95
C SER A 317 -38.70 0.90 2.52
N ALA A 318 -38.80 1.23 1.23
CA ALA A 318 -38.40 2.53 0.70
C ALA A 318 -39.06 3.70 1.47
N ALA A 319 -40.34 3.57 1.82
CA ALA A 319 -41.06 4.58 2.61
C ALA A 319 -40.45 4.76 4.01
N ARG A 320 -40.04 3.65 4.67
CA ARG A 320 -39.37 3.73 5.96
C ARG A 320 -37.97 4.33 5.84
N ALA A 321 -37.25 4.04 4.76
CA ALA A 321 -35.96 4.66 4.48
C ALA A 321 -36.06 6.17 4.31
N VAL A 322 -37.09 6.68 3.61
CA VAL A 322 -37.38 8.12 3.52
C VAL A 322 -37.61 8.75 4.89
N GLN A 323 -38.38 8.08 5.77
CA GLN A 323 -38.61 8.56 7.13
C GLN A 323 -37.31 8.65 7.94
N ILE A 324 -36.42 7.67 7.79
CA ILE A 324 -35.11 7.64 8.46
C ILE A 324 -34.21 8.77 7.94
N ALA A 325 -34.12 8.95 6.62
CA ALA A 325 -33.34 10.03 6.00
C ALA A 325 -33.84 11.42 6.42
N ARG A 326 -35.16 11.61 6.54
CA ARG A 326 -35.76 12.86 7.03
C ARG A 326 -35.42 13.19 8.47
N LEU A 327 -34.97 12.24 9.30
CA LEU A 327 -34.44 12.59 10.63
C LEU A 327 -33.17 13.43 10.53
N ALA A 328 -32.38 13.26 9.46
CA ALA A 328 -31.19 14.05 9.18
C ALA A 328 -31.49 15.37 8.46
N LEU A 329 -32.62 15.47 7.76
CA LEU A 329 -33.09 16.72 7.13
C LEU A 329 -34.62 16.88 7.30
N PRO A 330 -35.09 17.34 8.49
CA PRO A 330 -36.51 17.33 8.87
C PRO A 330 -37.45 18.17 8.00
N GLY A 331 -36.91 19.12 7.22
CA GLY A 331 -37.64 19.98 6.28
C GLY A 331 -37.73 19.46 4.84
N ALA A 332 -36.98 18.42 4.49
CA ALA A 332 -36.81 18.04 3.09
C ALA A 332 -37.89 17.10 2.53
N SER A 333 -38.09 17.20 1.21
CA SER A 333 -38.93 16.34 0.40
C SER A 333 -38.10 15.42 -0.49
N PRO A 334 -38.54 14.19 -0.77
CA PRO A 334 -37.88 13.32 -1.73
C PRO A 334 -37.86 13.96 -3.12
N ALA A 335 -36.67 14.16 -3.68
CA ALA A 335 -36.50 14.69 -5.03
C ALA A 335 -36.80 13.64 -6.11
N GLN A 336 -36.61 12.36 -5.77
CA GLN A 336 -36.89 11.22 -6.64
C GLN A 336 -37.29 9.98 -5.80
N PRO A 337 -37.92 8.97 -6.41
CA PRO A 337 -38.17 7.69 -5.74
C PRO A 337 -36.86 7.06 -5.22
N PRO A 338 -36.83 6.50 -4.01
CA PRO A 338 -35.64 5.83 -3.49
C PRO A 338 -35.15 4.71 -4.41
N LYS A 339 -33.84 4.66 -4.63
CA LYS A 339 -33.19 3.65 -5.47
C LYS A 339 -32.48 2.63 -4.60
N LEU A 340 -32.58 1.36 -4.96
CA LEU A 340 -31.93 0.27 -4.23
C LEU A 340 -30.56 -0.02 -4.84
N TYR A 341 -29.51 -0.07 -4.03
CA TYR A 341 -28.16 -0.38 -4.47
C TYR A 341 -27.49 -1.42 -3.56
N LEU A 342 -26.56 -2.18 -4.13
CA LEU A 342 -25.47 -2.76 -3.37
C LEU A 342 -24.36 -1.71 -3.25
N TYR A 343 -24.03 -1.30 -2.02
CA TYR A 343 -23.14 -0.17 -1.75
C TYR A 343 -21.83 -0.65 -1.13
N PRO A 344 -20.77 -0.86 -1.93
CA PRO A 344 -19.50 -1.32 -1.39
C PRO A 344 -18.79 -0.18 -0.64
N MET A 345 -18.92 -0.17 0.69
CA MET A 345 -18.18 0.75 1.56
C MET A 345 -16.71 0.30 1.61
N SER A 346 -15.79 1.17 1.18
CA SER A 346 -14.33 0.94 1.00
C SER A 346 -13.88 0.28 -0.31
N ALA A 347 -12.69 0.70 -0.75
CA ALA A 347 -11.84 -0.09 -1.62
C ALA A 347 -11.35 -1.28 -0.77
N GLY A 348 -11.92 -2.46 -1.01
CA GLY A 348 -11.66 -3.65 -0.19
C GLY A 348 -10.18 -3.96 0.01
N THR A 349 -9.88 -4.71 1.07
CA THR A 349 -8.52 -5.20 1.34
C THR A 349 -8.06 -6.10 0.19
N ALA A 350 -6.86 -5.88 -0.33
CA ALA A 350 -6.31 -6.76 -1.37
C ALA A 350 -6.36 -8.22 -0.91
N GLY A 351 -7.00 -9.09 -1.69
CA GLY A 351 -7.13 -10.51 -1.32
C GLY A 351 -8.42 -10.94 -0.64
N ALA A 352 -9.23 -10.00 -0.15
CA ALA A 352 -10.52 -10.31 0.46
C ALA A 352 -11.68 -10.01 -0.49
N ARG A 353 -12.69 -10.88 -0.49
CA ARG A 353 -13.99 -10.51 -1.09
C ARG A 353 -14.64 -9.42 -0.24
N THR A 354 -15.19 -8.41 -0.88
CA THR A 354 -15.82 -7.26 -0.21
C THR A 354 -17.30 -7.51 0.06
N ASP A 355 -17.77 -7.17 1.25
CA ASP A 355 -19.20 -7.11 1.54
C ASP A 355 -19.76 -5.77 1.10
N ALA A 356 -20.93 -5.78 0.47
CA ALA A 356 -21.65 -4.58 0.07
C ALA A 356 -23.03 -4.56 0.74
N PRO A 357 -23.30 -3.69 1.74
CA PRO A 357 -24.65 -3.53 2.26
C PRO A 357 -25.65 -3.21 1.16
N LEU A 358 -26.87 -3.73 1.32
CA LEU A 358 -28.01 -3.31 0.54
C LEU A 358 -28.52 -1.99 1.12
N VAL A 359 -28.61 -0.95 0.31
CA VAL A 359 -29.02 0.40 0.76
C VAL A 359 -30.12 0.98 -0.11
N TRP A 360 -30.96 1.80 0.50
CA TRP A 360 -31.77 2.78 -0.20
C TRP A 360 -30.99 4.08 -0.33
N GLU A 361 -30.70 4.51 -1.56
CA GLU A 361 -30.35 5.90 -1.86
C GLU A 361 -31.64 6.73 -1.82
N VAL A 362 -31.73 7.64 -0.87
CA VAL A 362 -32.84 8.58 -0.71
C VAL A 362 -32.32 9.98 -1.01
N ALA A 363 -32.70 10.53 -2.16
CA ALA A 363 -32.43 11.92 -2.49
C ALA A 363 -33.47 12.82 -1.80
N LEU A 364 -33.02 13.69 -0.90
CA LEU A 364 -33.85 14.66 -0.20
C LEU A 364 -33.39 16.07 -0.57
N GLY A 365 -34.34 16.95 -0.89
CA GLY A 365 -34.10 18.39 -1.10
C GLY A 365 -34.99 19.23 -0.20
N ASP A 366 -34.44 20.31 0.36
CA ASP A 366 -35.19 21.33 1.10
C ASP A 366 -35.03 22.70 0.43
N ASP A 367 -36.07 23.12 -0.28
CA ASP A 367 -36.10 24.38 -1.04
C ASP A 367 -35.85 25.62 -0.14
N ASN A 368 -36.10 25.53 1.17
CA ASN A 368 -35.87 26.67 2.08
C ASN A 368 -34.40 26.84 2.45
N SER A 369 -33.68 25.73 2.62
CA SER A 369 -32.24 25.75 2.96
C SER A 369 -31.35 25.65 1.73
N GLY A 370 -31.89 25.25 0.57
CA GLY A 370 -31.13 24.97 -0.64
C GLY A 370 -30.33 23.66 -0.59
N VAL A 371 -30.44 22.89 0.49
CA VAL A 371 -29.69 21.64 0.70
C VAL A 371 -30.35 20.51 -0.08
N ALA A 372 -29.58 19.83 -0.92
CA ALA A 372 -29.96 18.59 -1.56
C ALA A 372 -28.94 17.50 -1.22
N ASN A 373 -29.36 16.37 -0.65
CA ASN A 373 -28.46 15.31 -0.22
C ASN A 373 -28.97 13.94 -0.65
N PHE A 374 -28.05 13.01 -0.89
CA PHE A 374 -28.32 11.59 -1.06
C PHE A 374 -27.99 10.85 0.24
N TYR A 375 -29.01 10.35 0.92
CA TYR A 375 -28.88 9.54 2.14
C TYR A 375 -28.90 8.06 1.77
N TYR A 376 -27.85 7.32 2.12
CA TYR A 376 -27.79 5.87 1.96
C TYR A 376 -28.22 5.19 3.24
N VAL A 377 -29.46 4.69 3.25
CA VAL A 377 -30.05 4.01 4.41
C VAL A 377 -29.88 2.51 4.27
N ASP A 378 -29.31 1.85 5.28
CA ASP A 378 -29.22 0.39 5.32
C ASP A 378 -30.63 -0.23 5.16
N ALA A 379 -30.83 -0.94 4.05
CA ALA A 379 -32.11 -1.49 3.65
C ALA A 379 -32.50 -2.73 4.47
N ARG A 380 -31.70 -3.13 5.45
CA ARG A 380 -32.00 -4.21 6.40
C ARG A 380 -32.03 -3.73 7.86
N ALA A 381 -31.07 -2.92 8.28
CA ALA A 381 -30.92 -2.46 9.65
C ALA A 381 -31.61 -1.12 9.93
N GLY A 382 -31.87 -0.29 8.92
CA GLY A 382 -32.66 0.92 9.07
C GLY A 382 -31.95 2.09 9.76
N HIS A 383 -30.67 2.32 9.45
CA HIS A 383 -29.92 3.52 9.84
C HIS A 383 -29.18 4.09 8.62
N VAL A 384 -28.86 5.38 8.65
CA VAL A 384 -28.05 6.04 7.61
C VAL A 384 -26.60 5.55 7.76
N ILE A 385 -26.01 5.03 6.69
CA ILE A 385 -24.62 4.54 6.68
C ILE A 385 -23.68 5.45 5.89
N ALA A 386 -24.22 6.26 4.98
CA ALA A 386 -23.48 7.28 4.25
C ALA A 386 -24.42 8.42 3.84
N VAL A 387 -23.85 9.60 3.66
CA VAL A 387 -24.51 10.76 3.07
C VAL A 387 -23.57 11.30 2.00
N ARG A 388 -24.10 11.58 0.81
CA ARG A 388 -23.38 12.31 -0.24
C ARG A 388 -24.09 13.63 -0.45
N ASP A 389 -23.35 14.73 -0.42
CA ASP A 389 -23.88 16.03 -0.80
C ASP A 389 -24.31 15.99 -2.27
N GLY A 390 -25.53 16.46 -2.54
CA GLY A 390 -26.10 16.57 -3.87
C GLY A 390 -26.42 18.01 -4.25
N THR A 391 -25.93 18.98 -3.46
CA THR A 391 -26.12 20.40 -3.69
C THR A 391 -25.08 20.85 -4.70
N GLU A 392 -25.44 20.87 -5.98
CA GLU A 392 -24.60 21.45 -7.02
C GLU A 392 -24.64 22.97 -6.91
N HIS A 393 -23.51 23.59 -6.59
CA HIS A 393 -23.36 25.03 -6.61
C HIS A 393 -22.54 25.47 -7.83
N VAL A 394 -23.06 26.42 -8.62
CA VAL A 394 -22.19 27.25 -9.48
C VAL A 394 -21.30 28.05 -8.53
N LEU A 395 -19.97 28.02 -8.67
CA LEU A 395 -18.95 28.69 -7.82
C LEU A 395 -19.44 29.12 -6.41
N HIS A 396 -19.14 28.32 -5.38
CA HIS A 396 -19.50 28.67 -4.00
C HIS A 396 -18.27 28.65 -3.09
N ARG A 397 -17.75 29.84 -2.76
CA ARG A 397 -16.57 30.02 -1.92
C ARG A 397 -16.92 30.42 -0.49
N ILE A 398 -16.17 29.88 0.47
CA ILE A 398 -16.21 30.31 1.87
C ILE A 398 -14.78 30.46 2.40
N ILE A 399 -14.41 31.66 2.83
CA ILE A 399 -13.08 31.95 3.37
C ILE A 399 -13.21 32.22 4.87
N TYR A 400 -12.49 31.45 5.66
CA TYR A 400 -12.37 31.57 7.11
C TYR A 400 -11.04 32.23 7.47
N ASP A 401 -11.09 33.18 8.39
CA ASP A 401 -9.90 33.86 8.88
C ASP A 401 -9.58 33.43 10.30
N LEU A 402 -8.46 32.73 10.46
CA LEU A 402 -8.01 32.24 11.76
C LEU A 402 -7.33 33.31 12.61
N LYS A 403 -7.04 34.49 12.05
CA LYS A 403 -6.43 35.62 12.76
C LYS A 403 -5.11 35.25 13.45
N ASN A 404 -4.26 34.48 12.77
CA ASN A 404 -2.98 33.96 13.27
C ASN A 404 -3.12 33.03 14.48
N LEU A 405 -4.22 32.28 14.55
CA LEU A 405 -4.41 31.18 15.49
C LEU A 405 -4.19 29.84 14.78
N ALA A 406 -3.79 28.82 15.54
CA ALA A 406 -3.56 27.49 15.00
C ALA A 406 -4.88 26.87 14.50
N TYR A 407 -4.86 26.20 13.35
CA TYR A 407 -6.03 25.63 12.67
C TYR A 407 -6.86 24.74 13.61
N GLY A 408 -6.20 23.87 14.39
CA GLY A 408 -6.84 22.97 15.34
C GLY A 408 -7.38 23.63 16.63
N LYS A 409 -7.12 24.92 16.85
CA LYS A 409 -7.51 25.64 18.08
C LYS A 409 -8.76 26.51 17.92
N VAL A 410 -9.27 26.65 16.70
CA VAL A 410 -10.47 27.44 16.41
C VAL A 410 -11.55 26.50 15.86
N PRO A 411 -12.38 25.88 16.72
CA PRO A 411 -13.37 24.89 16.27
C PRO A 411 -14.47 25.50 15.37
N PHE A 412 -14.73 26.81 15.49
CA PHE A 412 -15.70 27.54 14.68
C PHE A 412 -15.16 28.94 14.32
N PRO A 413 -14.24 29.05 13.35
CA PRO A 413 -13.76 30.36 12.94
C PRO A 413 -14.87 31.14 12.27
N ALA A 414 -14.86 32.45 12.46
CA ALA A 414 -15.80 33.33 11.79
C ALA A 414 -15.51 33.33 10.29
N VAL A 415 -16.58 33.26 9.49
CA VAL A 415 -16.49 33.46 8.05
C VAL A 415 -16.06 34.90 7.78
N ALA A 416 -14.97 35.07 7.04
CA ALA A 416 -14.42 36.36 6.69
C ALA A 416 -14.95 36.87 5.34
N ARG A 417 -15.19 35.95 4.39
CA ARG A 417 -15.78 36.26 3.08
C ARG A 417 -16.53 35.06 2.53
N VAL A 418 -17.64 35.32 1.85
CA VAL A 418 -18.46 34.33 1.15
C VAL A 418 -18.63 34.72 -0.31
N GLU A 419 -19.13 33.81 -1.12
CA GLU A 419 -19.48 34.08 -2.52
C GLU A 419 -20.34 35.35 -2.67
N GLY A 420 -19.97 36.21 -3.62
CA GLY A 420 -20.59 37.52 -3.86
C GLY A 420 -20.31 38.59 -2.80
N GLY A 421 -19.60 38.25 -1.72
CA GLY A 421 -19.26 39.19 -0.65
C GLY A 421 -18.21 40.24 -1.07
N PRO A 422 -18.31 41.48 -0.54
CA PRO A 422 -17.31 42.50 -0.81
C PRO A 422 -15.93 42.11 -0.25
N PRO A 423 -14.82 42.69 -0.77
CA PRO A 423 -13.49 42.51 -0.18
C PRO A 423 -13.50 42.79 1.32
N SER A 424 -12.80 41.93 2.06
CA SER A 424 -12.71 41.98 3.51
C SER A 424 -11.74 43.08 4.00
N GLY A 425 -10.81 43.50 3.14
CA GLY A 425 -9.71 44.40 3.49
C GLY A 425 -8.55 43.69 4.18
N GLN A 426 -8.60 42.35 4.30
CA GLN A 426 -7.53 41.51 4.78
C GLN A 426 -6.94 40.77 3.57
N GLN A 427 -5.68 41.05 3.24
CA GLN A 427 -4.97 40.53 2.07
C GLN A 427 -5.14 39.01 1.88
N ASP A 428 -4.81 38.17 2.87
CA ASP A 428 -4.88 36.71 2.68
C ASP A 428 -6.31 36.22 2.39
N VAL A 429 -7.31 36.88 2.98
CA VAL A 429 -8.72 36.53 2.75
C VAL A 429 -9.12 36.89 1.32
N ASP A 430 -8.70 38.05 0.85
CA ASP A 430 -9.07 38.56 -0.46
C ASP A 430 -8.32 37.82 -1.58
N GLU A 431 -7.04 37.51 -1.38
CA GLU A 431 -6.22 36.71 -2.30
C GLU A 431 -6.69 35.25 -2.39
N ALA A 432 -7.00 34.60 -1.26
CA ALA A 432 -7.57 33.25 -1.29
C ALA A 432 -8.92 33.23 -2.02
N TYR A 433 -9.76 34.24 -1.79
CA TYR A 433 -11.05 34.36 -2.48
C TYR A 433 -10.86 34.50 -4.00
N ASP A 434 -10.02 35.43 -4.44
CA ASP A 434 -9.80 35.74 -5.85
C ASP A 434 -9.08 34.60 -6.57
N GLY A 435 -8.02 34.02 -5.97
CA GLY A 435 -7.27 32.88 -6.51
C GLY A 435 -8.13 31.62 -6.66
N THR A 436 -9.01 31.35 -5.69
CA THR A 436 -9.96 30.22 -5.78
C THR A 436 -10.94 30.44 -6.93
N GLY A 437 -11.40 31.68 -7.12
CA GLY A 437 -12.30 32.04 -8.22
C GLY A 437 -11.64 31.90 -9.60
N ALA A 438 -10.38 32.32 -9.73
CA ALA A 438 -9.60 32.16 -10.95
C ALA A 438 -9.39 30.68 -11.29
N THR A 439 -9.02 29.87 -10.29
CA THR A 439 -8.81 28.44 -10.45
C THR A 439 -10.09 27.71 -10.89
N TYR A 440 -11.24 28.04 -10.28
CA TYR A 440 -12.52 27.49 -10.70
C TYR A 440 -12.84 27.83 -12.16
N ARG A 441 -12.65 29.08 -12.59
CA ARG A 441 -12.90 29.50 -13.99
C ARG A 441 -11.97 28.78 -14.97
N TYR A 442 -10.71 28.57 -14.58
CA TYR A 442 -9.75 27.80 -15.38
C TYR A 442 -10.27 26.37 -15.61
N TYR A 443 -10.66 25.67 -14.55
CA TYR A 443 -11.21 24.31 -14.65
C TYR A 443 -12.56 24.24 -15.38
N GLN A 444 -13.39 25.28 -15.29
CA GLN A 444 -14.60 25.40 -16.12
C GLN A 444 -14.28 25.43 -17.63
N GLY A 445 -13.09 25.88 -18.03
CA GLY A 445 -12.61 25.79 -19.41
C GLY A 445 -12.59 24.36 -19.95
N PHE A 446 -12.29 23.38 -19.07
CA PHE A 446 -12.37 21.95 -19.37
C PHE A 446 -13.77 21.36 -19.17
N GLY A 447 -14.78 22.19 -18.88
CA GLY A 447 -16.13 21.77 -18.56
C GLY A 447 -16.30 21.13 -17.18
N ARG A 448 -15.32 21.31 -16.28
CA ARG A 448 -15.34 20.75 -14.91
C ARG A 448 -16.03 21.69 -13.93
N ASP A 449 -16.99 21.18 -13.16
CA ASP A 449 -17.67 21.94 -12.11
C ASP A 449 -17.04 21.69 -10.72
N SER A 450 -16.19 22.60 -10.25
CA SER A 450 -15.41 22.48 -9.01
C SER A 450 -14.40 21.31 -9.03
N TYR A 451 -13.81 21.00 -7.87
CA TYR A 451 -12.75 19.98 -7.79
C TYR A 451 -13.26 18.55 -7.94
N ASP A 452 -14.55 18.28 -7.79
CA ASP A 452 -15.16 16.95 -7.82
C ASP A 452 -16.09 16.71 -9.03
N ASP A 453 -16.20 17.71 -9.92
CA ASP A 453 -17.15 17.74 -11.04
C ASP A 453 -18.64 17.76 -10.61
N HIS A 454 -18.91 18.18 -9.38
CA HIS A 454 -20.25 18.24 -8.79
C HIS A 454 -20.54 19.56 -8.04
N GLY A 455 -19.78 20.62 -8.32
CA GLY A 455 -20.05 21.96 -7.77
C GLY A 455 -19.82 22.05 -6.26
N SER A 456 -18.93 21.22 -5.72
CA SER A 456 -18.60 21.24 -4.28
C SER A 456 -18.12 22.61 -3.80
N ILE A 457 -18.43 22.91 -2.54
CA ILE A 457 -18.04 24.17 -1.87
C ILE A 457 -16.51 24.27 -1.79
N LEU A 458 -16.01 25.44 -2.16
CA LEU A 458 -14.58 25.78 -2.13
C LEU A 458 -14.26 26.54 -0.85
N ALA A 459 -13.89 25.81 0.19
CA ALA A 459 -13.61 26.37 1.51
C ALA A 459 -12.10 26.53 1.76
N SER A 460 -11.71 27.68 2.31
CA SER A 460 -10.33 28.00 2.67
C SER A 460 -10.22 28.53 4.08
N TYR A 461 -9.17 28.12 4.80
CA TYR A 461 -8.76 28.68 6.08
C TYR A 461 -7.45 29.43 5.89
N VAL A 462 -7.45 30.73 6.17
CA VAL A 462 -6.25 31.57 6.01
C VAL A 462 -5.70 31.97 7.37
N ARG A 463 -4.39 32.30 7.39
CA ARG A 463 -3.66 32.73 8.59
C ARG A 463 -3.61 31.69 9.70
N ALA A 464 -3.45 30.42 9.33
CA ALA A 464 -3.18 29.33 10.26
C ALA A 464 -1.74 29.45 10.80
N SER A 465 -1.56 29.80 12.07
CA SER A 465 -0.21 30.07 12.61
C SER A 465 0.68 28.83 12.71
N ASP A 466 0.09 27.64 12.71
CA ASP A 466 0.77 26.35 12.69
C ASP A 466 1.19 25.89 11.28
N PHE A 467 0.80 26.63 10.22
CA PHE A 467 1.25 26.40 8.84
C PHE A 467 2.34 27.42 8.46
N HIS A 468 3.48 27.38 9.15
CA HIS A 468 4.54 28.35 8.91
C HIS A 468 5.14 28.20 7.50
N ASN A 469 5.10 29.27 6.70
CA ASN A 469 5.53 29.29 5.30
C ASN A 469 4.98 28.12 4.46
N ASN A 470 3.76 27.67 4.79
CA ASN A 470 3.17 26.51 4.15
C ASN A 470 1.70 26.75 3.78
N ALA A 471 1.24 26.01 2.78
CA ALA A 471 -0.15 25.87 2.40
C ALA A 471 -0.44 24.38 2.18
N GLY A 472 -1.71 23.99 2.12
CA GLY A 472 -2.06 22.59 1.92
C GLY A 472 -3.53 22.36 1.65
N TRP A 473 -3.82 21.38 0.80
CA TRP A 473 -5.12 20.73 0.70
C TRP A 473 -5.29 19.62 1.74
N SER A 474 -6.31 19.74 2.59
CA SER A 474 -6.67 18.68 3.53
C SER A 474 -7.59 17.66 2.87
N GLN A 475 -7.06 16.54 2.37
CA GLN A 475 -7.85 15.50 1.68
C GLN A 475 -9.05 14.95 2.48
N VAL A 476 -8.94 14.92 3.81
CA VAL A 476 -9.98 14.37 4.71
C VAL A 476 -11.06 15.40 5.04
N ARG A 477 -10.68 16.68 5.10
CA ARG A 477 -11.60 17.77 5.48
C ARG A 477 -12.12 18.54 4.27
N GLU A 478 -11.47 18.36 3.13
CA GLU A 478 -11.80 18.93 1.84
C GLU A 478 -11.77 20.46 1.84
N VAL A 479 -10.68 21.00 2.41
CA VAL A 479 -10.45 22.43 2.55
C VAL A 479 -8.99 22.79 2.28
N MET A 480 -8.77 23.97 1.71
CA MET A 480 -7.45 24.57 1.61
C MET A 480 -7.10 25.27 2.93
N ILE A 481 -5.84 25.16 3.34
CA ILE A 481 -5.32 25.79 4.57
C ILE A 481 -4.06 26.55 4.20
N TYR A 482 -4.00 27.82 4.61
CA TYR A 482 -2.88 28.71 4.31
C TYR A 482 -2.28 29.26 5.61
N GLY A 483 -0.96 29.22 5.69
CA GLY A 483 -0.19 30.04 6.61
C GLY A 483 -0.38 31.55 6.38
N PRO A 484 0.06 32.41 7.30
CA PRO A 484 0.04 33.86 7.08
C PRO A 484 0.88 34.25 5.86
N ASN A 485 0.31 35.05 4.94
CA ASN A 485 0.96 35.49 3.69
C ASN A 485 1.40 34.36 2.74
N MET A 486 0.69 33.22 2.76
CA MET A 486 0.93 32.08 1.86
C MET A 486 -0.10 31.99 0.72
N THR A 487 -1.00 32.96 0.62
CA THR A 487 -2.00 33.01 -0.45
C THR A 487 -1.41 33.69 -1.68
N ALA A 488 -1.28 32.94 -2.77
CA ALA A 488 -0.89 33.45 -4.09
C ALA A 488 -1.69 32.69 -5.15
N ILE A 489 -1.82 33.22 -6.37
CA ILE A 489 -2.70 32.61 -7.39
C ILE A 489 -2.22 31.23 -7.86
N ASP A 490 -0.91 31.07 -8.04
CA ASP A 490 -0.26 29.82 -8.41
C ASP A 490 -0.33 28.81 -7.26
N VAL A 491 -0.07 29.24 -6.02
CA VAL A 491 -0.22 28.40 -4.83
C VAL A 491 -1.69 27.99 -4.62
N THR A 492 -2.65 28.89 -4.84
CA THR A 492 -4.08 28.55 -4.73
C THR A 492 -4.50 27.57 -5.82
N GLY A 493 -4.00 27.76 -7.06
CA GLY A 493 -4.18 26.82 -8.15
C GLY A 493 -3.57 25.44 -7.84
N HIS A 494 -2.38 25.42 -7.24
CA HIS A 494 -1.69 24.21 -6.79
C HIS A 494 -2.51 23.48 -5.72
N GLU A 495 -2.92 24.15 -4.64
CA GLU A 495 -3.69 23.51 -3.57
C GLU A 495 -5.02 22.94 -4.07
N LEU A 496 -5.76 23.68 -4.88
CA LEU A 496 -7.04 23.19 -5.40
C LEU A 496 -6.85 22.08 -6.44
N THR A 497 -5.70 22.01 -7.10
CA THR A 497 -5.37 20.92 -8.03
C THR A 497 -5.11 19.61 -7.29
N HIS A 498 -4.60 19.62 -6.06
CA HIS A 498 -4.57 18.39 -5.25
C HIS A 498 -5.96 17.79 -5.07
N ALA A 499 -6.99 18.63 -4.91
CA ALA A 499 -8.38 18.18 -4.83
C ALA A 499 -8.86 17.58 -6.16
N VAL A 500 -8.53 18.19 -7.30
CA VAL A 500 -8.83 17.63 -8.63
C VAL A 500 -8.15 16.27 -8.81
N THR A 501 -6.88 16.15 -8.42
CA THR A 501 -6.14 14.88 -8.45
C THR A 501 -6.81 13.83 -7.57
N GLN A 502 -7.22 14.16 -6.34
CA GLN A 502 -7.94 13.25 -5.43
C GLN A 502 -9.22 12.68 -6.05
N TYR A 503 -9.98 13.50 -6.78
CA TYR A 503 -11.26 13.14 -7.38
C TYR A 503 -11.16 12.57 -8.80
N THR A 504 -9.94 12.37 -9.32
CA THR A 504 -9.69 11.81 -10.66
C THR A 504 -8.72 10.63 -10.58
N ALA A 505 -7.43 10.81 -10.88
CA ALA A 505 -6.41 9.75 -10.80
C ALA A 505 -6.20 9.21 -9.38
N ASN A 506 -6.46 10.04 -8.38
CA ASN A 506 -6.21 9.77 -6.97
C ASN A 506 -4.77 9.28 -6.71
N LEU A 507 -3.79 9.98 -7.31
CA LEU A 507 -2.36 9.66 -7.21
C LEU A 507 -1.95 9.57 -5.74
N MET A 508 -1.43 8.42 -5.34
CA MET A 508 -0.93 8.18 -3.99
C MET A 508 0.20 9.14 -3.72
N TYR A 509 0.12 9.83 -2.58
CA TYR A 509 1.07 10.86 -2.17
C TYR A 509 2.37 10.25 -1.60
N HIS A 510 3.05 9.44 -2.41
CA HIS A 510 4.30 8.74 -2.06
C HIS A 510 5.14 8.39 -3.31
N TYR A 511 6.47 8.49 -3.24
CA TYR A 511 7.43 8.24 -4.33
C TYR A 511 7.04 8.94 -5.66
N GLN A 512 7.21 8.26 -6.80
CA GLN A 512 6.91 8.82 -8.13
C GLN A 512 5.43 9.20 -8.29
N SER A 513 4.48 8.45 -7.72
CA SER A 513 3.06 8.84 -7.80
C SER A 513 2.80 10.13 -7.02
N GLY A 514 3.47 10.33 -5.88
CA GLY A 514 3.38 11.56 -5.12
C GLY A 514 4.11 12.72 -5.81
N ALA A 515 5.25 12.46 -6.44
CA ALA A 515 5.97 13.44 -7.24
C ALA A 515 5.16 13.88 -8.48
N LEU A 516 4.39 12.97 -9.09
CA LEU A 516 3.40 13.34 -10.10
C LEU A 516 2.26 14.17 -9.50
N ASN A 517 1.75 13.81 -8.32
CA ASN A 517 0.70 14.57 -7.64
C ASN A 517 1.14 16.04 -7.41
N GLU A 518 2.34 16.24 -6.87
CA GLU A 518 2.99 17.55 -6.72
C GLU A 518 3.17 18.27 -8.07
N SER A 519 3.67 17.54 -9.07
CA SER A 519 3.96 18.14 -10.37
C SER A 519 2.69 18.58 -11.10
N PHE A 520 1.62 17.78 -11.09
CA PHE A 520 0.33 18.21 -11.66
C PHE A 520 -0.20 19.45 -10.94
N SER A 521 -0.04 19.55 -9.62
CA SER A 521 -0.40 20.75 -8.87
C SER A 521 0.43 21.98 -9.28
N ASP A 522 1.74 21.84 -9.50
CA ASP A 522 2.58 22.93 -10.03
C ASP A 522 2.19 23.33 -11.46
N VAL A 523 1.99 22.33 -12.35
CA VAL A 523 1.55 22.50 -13.75
C VAL A 523 0.27 23.32 -13.82
N PHE A 524 -0.77 22.93 -13.10
CA PHE A 524 -2.03 23.66 -13.13
C PHE A 524 -1.99 24.95 -12.31
N GLY A 525 -1.12 25.04 -11.30
CA GLY A 525 -0.84 26.30 -10.60
C GLY A 525 -0.31 27.40 -11.53
N VAL A 526 0.73 27.09 -12.32
CA VAL A 526 1.28 28.06 -13.30
C VAL A 526 0.32 28.33 -14.45
N SER A 527 -0.47 27.34 -14.86
CA SER A 527 -1.47 27.50 -15.92
C SER A 527 -2.65 28.36 -15.50
N VAL A 528 -3.16 28.21 -14.27
CA VAL A 528 -4.18 29.12 -13.70
C VAL A 528 -3.66 30.55 -13.67
N ARG A 529 -2.40 30.73 -13.26
CA ARG A 529 -1.76 32.05 -13.30
C ARG A 529 -1.68 32.61 -14.71
N ARG A 530 -1.24 31.81 -15.68
CA ARG A 530 -1.15 32.21 -17.09
C ARG A 530 -2.52 32.61 -17.63
N PHE A 531 -3.54 31.83 -17.32
CA PHE A 531 -4.93 32.11 -17.69
C PHE A 531 -5.43 33.44 -17.13
N GLU A 532 -5.20 33.72 -15.84
CA GLU A 532 -5.71 34.94 -15.20
C GLU A 532 -4.92 36.19 -15.59
N THR A 533 -3.60 36.08 -15.74
CA THR A 533 -2.72 37.24 -15.93
C THR A 533 -2.26 37.45 -17.37
N GLY A 534 -2.40 36.43 -18.22
CA GLY A 534 -1.83 36.38 -19.57
C GLY A 534 -0.31 36.18 -19.62
N ALA A 535 0.38 36.10 -18.47
CA ALA A 535 1.83 36.01 -18.40
C ALA A 535 2.27 34.59 -18.00
N SER A 536 3.12 33.97 -18.82
CA SER A 536 3.76 32.70 -18.46
C SER A 536 4.89 32.92 -17.48
N ARG A 537 4.89 32.13 -16.41
CA ARG A 537 5.92 32.08 -15.37
C ARG A 537 6.16 30.62 -15.00
N TRP A 538 7.37 30.31 -14.57
CA TRP A 538 7.81 28.94 -14.28
C TRP A 538 8.31 28.79 -12.84
N ASP A 539 8.28 29.89 -12.08
CA ASP A 539 8.55 29.95 -10.65
C ASP A 539 7.26 29.76 -9.85
N ILE A 540 7.34 28.97 -8.77
CA ILE A 540 6.23 28.67 -7.86
C ILE A 540 6.42 29.41 -6.54
N GLY A 541 5.39 30.10 -6.07
CA GLY A 541 5.32 30.64 -4.70
C GLY A 541 6.00 31.99 -4.49
N THR A 542 6.56 32.61 -5.54
CA THR A 542 7.33 33.86 -5.48
C THR A 542 6.60 35.04 -4.84
N GLU A 543 5.26 35.04 -4.90
CA GLU A 543 4.40 36.09 -4.34
C GLU A 543 3.99 35.81 -2.89
N THR A 544 4.50 34.74 -2.28
CA THR A 544 4.26 34.40 -0.87
C THR A 544 5.40 34.82 0.05
N ALA A 545 5.17 34.75 1.36
CA ALA A 545 6.22 34.96 2.37
C ALA A 545 7.36 33.94 2.32
N ALA A 546 7.17 32.78 1.68
CA ALA A 546 8.23 31.80 1.49
C ALA A 546 9.19 32.16 0.34
N GLY A 547 8.80 33.09 -0.54
CA GLY A 547 9.51 33.38 -1.78
C GLY A 547 9.39 32.24 -2.80
N THR A 548 10.24 32.24 -3.82
CA THR A 548 10.23 31.16 -4.83
C THR A 548 10.65 29.84 -4.20
N LEU A 549 9.74 28.86 -4.25
CA LEU A 549 9.93 27.52 -3.72
C LEU A 549 10.54 26.57 -4.76
N ARG A 550 10.13 26.71 -6.03
CA ARG A 550 10.49 25.83 -7.14
C ARG A 550 10.61 26.62 -8.44
N ASP A 551 11.38 26.10 -9.39
CA ASP A 551 11.52 26.61 -10.75
C ASP A 551 11.37 25.44 -11.73
N MET A 552 10.25 25.37 -12.44
CA MET A 552 9.95 24.29 -13.39
C MET A 552 10.94 24.26 -14.57
N ALA A 553 11.47 25.42 -14.96
CA ALA A 553 12.46 25.50 -16.03
C ALA A 553 13.86 25.10 -15.54
N HIS A 554 14.18 25.34 -14.28
CA HIS A 554 15.47 25.05 -13.68
C HIS A 554 15.34 24.48 -12.26
N PRO A 555 14.85 23.23 -12.11
CA PRO A 555 14.60 22.63 -10.80
C PRO A 555 15.85 22.63 -9.89
N GLU A 556 17.03 22.54 -10.51
CA GLU A 556 18.31 22.53 -9.82
C GLU A 556 18.59 23.80 -9.00
N ARG A 557 17.94 24.93 -9.32
CA ARG A 557 18.08 26.19 -8.57
C ARG A 557 17.55 26.09 -7.14
N TYR A 558 16.66 25.13 -6.89
CA TYR A 558 16.00 24.89 -5.61
C TYR A 558 16.19 23.43 -5.17
N GLU A 559 17.34 22.84 -5.50
CA GLU A 559 17.77 21.50 -5.05
C GLU A 559 16.85 20.35 -5.50
N GLN A 560 16.09 20.53 -6.58
CA GLN A 560 15.28 19.48 -7.20
C GLN A 560 15.99 18.89 -8.43
N PRO A 561 15.95 17.56 -8.67
CA PRO A 561 16.40 16.99 -9.92
C PRO A 561 15.50 17.41 -11.09
N GLY A 562 16.11 17.74 -12.23
CA GLY A 562 15.40 17.98 -13.49
C GLY A 562 15.51 16.82 -14.49
N HIS A 563 16.16 15.71 -14.12
CA HIS A 563 16.42 14.56 -14.99
C HIS A 563 16.47 13.25 -14.18
N MET A 564 16.00 12.14 -14.76
CA MET A 564 15.90 10.81 -14.11
C MET A 564 17.22 10.26 -13.56
N ARG A 565 18.34 10.50 -14.24
CA ARG A 565 19.69 10.16 -13.73
C ARG A 565 19.98 10.70 -12.32
N ASP A 566 19.34 11.80 -11.93
CA ASP A 566 19.54 12.50 -10.65
C ASP A 566 18.38 12.23 -9.67
N TYR A 567 17.51 11.27 -9.98
CA TYR A 567 16.37 10.90 -9.12
C TYR A 567 16.85 10.59 -7.70
N VAL A 568 16.22 11.26 -6.72
CA VAL A 568 16.59 11.13 -5.31
C VAL A 568 15.77 10.00 -4.69
N THR A 569 16.43 8.87 -4.44
CA THR A 569 15.84 7.78 -3.67
C THR A 569 15.93 8.11 -2.18
N THR A 570 14.79 8.40 -1.56
CA THR A 570 14.71 8.76 -0.14
C THR A 570 13.44 8.19 0.48
N CYS A 571 13.38 8.19 1.81
CA CYS A 571 12.16 7.91 2.58
C CYS A 571 11.63 9.18 3.29
N SER A 572 12.36 10.30 3.19
CA SER A 572 11.88 11.62 3.59
C SER A 572 10.83 12.12 2.61
N ASP A 573 10.03 13.11 3.00
CA ASP A 573 9.13 13.81 2.07
C ASP A 573 8.25 12.84 1.28
N ASN A 574 7.70 11.83 1.97
CA ASN A 574 6.93 10.74 1.38
C ASN A 574 7.64 10.08 0.18
N GLY A 575 8.95 9.83 0.27
CA GLY A 575 9.70 9.31 -0.86
C GLY A 575 10.18 10.39 -1.85
N GLY A 576 10.35 11.62 -1.37
CA GLY A 576 10.82 12.76 -2.14
C GLY A 576 9.78 13.26 -3.13
N VAL A 577 8.51 13.42 -2.72
CA VAL A 577 7.44 13.87 -3.61
C VAL A 577 7.66 15.31 -4.07
N HIS A 578 8.02 16.22 -3.18
CA HIS A 578 8.37 17.60 -3.52
C HIS A 578 9.76 17.66 -4.14
N THR A 579 10.72 16.82 -3.75
CA THR A 579 12.04 16.81 -4.39
C THR A 579 11.95 16.34 -5.85
N ASN A 580 11.40 15.16 -6.09
CA ASN A 580 11.42 14.51 -7.40
C ASN A 580 10.36 15.06 -8.38
N SER A 581 9.44 15.94 -7.95
CA SER A 581 8.50 16.63 -8.85
C SER A 581 9.20 17.56 -9.85
N GLY A 582 10.45 17.95 -9.58
CA GLY A 582 11.27 18.72 -10.52
C GLY A 582 11.43 18.07 -11.89
N ILE A 583 11.44 16.73 -11.96
CA ILE A 583 11.61 15.97 -13.21
C ILE A 583 10.37 16.15 -14.13
N PRO A 584 9.15 15.78 -13.70
CA PRO A 584 7.94 16.05 -14.49
C PRO A 584 7.63 17.55 -14.64
N ASN A 585 8.02 18.41 -13.71
CA ASN A 585 7.92 19.86 -13.89
C ASN A 585 8.77 20.36 -15.07
N LYS A 586 10.02 19.87 -15.16
CA LYS A 586 10.91 20.19 -16.28
C LYS A 586 10.40 19.62 -17.60
N MET A 587 9.83 18.42 -17.58
CA MET A 587 9.15 17.83 -18.74
C MET A 587 8.03 18.75 -19.23
N TYR A 588 7.13 19.19 -18.35
CA TYR A 588 6.03 20.08 -18.74
C TYR A 588 6.53 21.42 -19.27
N TYR A 589 7.55 22.02 -18.65
CA TYR A 589 8.18 23.22 -19.19
C TYR A 589 8.66 23.03 -20.64
N LEU A 590 9.33 21.92 -20.93
CA LEU A 590 9.81 21.61 -22.28
C LEU A 590 8.65 21.41 -23.26
N LEU A 591 7.61 20.69 -22.85
CA LEU A 591 6.39 20.50 -23.64
C LEU A 591 5.73 21.85 -23.96
N ALA A 592 5.34 22.60 -22.93
CA ALA A 592 4.59 23.85 -23.08
C ALA A 592 5.38 25.00 -23.75
N THR A 593 6.72 24.88 -23.86
CA THR A 593 7.53 25.82 -24.66
C THR A 593 7.78 25.36 -26.10
N SER A 594 7.54 24.07 -26.39
CA SER A 594 7.67 23.49 -27.74
C SER A 594 6.38 23.54 -28.56
N ILE A 595 5.23 23.50 -27.89
CA ILE A 595 3.89 23.58 -28.50
C ILE A 595 3.08 24.73 -27.92
N ASP A 596 1.86 24.94 -28.45
CA ASP A 596 0.90 25.87 -27.85
C ASP A 596 0.63 25.46 -26.38
N PRO A 597 0.82 26.34 -25.38
CA PRO A 597 0.61 25.98 -23.99
C PRO A 597 -0.84 25.56 -23.69
N ASP A 598 -1.85 26.07 -24.40
CA ASP A 598 -3.24 25.62 -24.25
C ASP A 598 -3.35 24.13 -24.62
N LYS A 599 -2.64 23.69 -25.66
CA LYS A 599 -2.60 22.29 -26.07
C LYS A 599 -1.84 21.41 -25.09
N ALA A 600 -0.74 21.90 -24.51
CA ALA A 600 -0.01 21.20 -23.46
C ALA A 600 -0.92 20.97 -22.25
N GLU A 601 -1.66 22.00 -21.84
CA GLU A 601 -2.63 21.93 -20.74
C GLU A 601 -3.75 20.91 -21.01
N ASP A 602 -4.32 20.88 -22.22
CA ASP A 602 -5.30 19.86 -22.62
C ASP A 602 -4.76 18.43 -22.50
N ILE A 603 -3.50 18.21 -22.89
CA ILE A 603 -2.82 16.90 -22.78
C ILE A 603 -2.67 16.49 -21.32
N MET A 604 -2.10 17.39 -20.50
CA MET A 604 -1.88 17.12 -19.07
C MET A 604 -3.21 16.85 -18.35
N TYR A 605 -4.25 17.63 -18.65
CA TYR A 605 -5.57 17.47 -18.02
C TYR A 605 -6.21 16.14 -18.39
N ARG A 606 -6.18 15.77 -19.68
CA ARG A 606 -6.70 14.49 -20.13
C ARG A 606 -5.90 13.31 -19.57
N ALA A 607 -4.57 13.42 -19.49
CA ALA A 607 -3.73 12.40 -18.87
C ALA A 607 -4.12 12.16 -17.41
N LEU A 608 -4.19 13.23 -16.61
CA LEU A 608 -4.58 13.17 -15.21
C LEU A 608 -5.98 12.60 -15.01
N THR A 609 -6.95 13.01 -15.83
CA THR A 609 -8.36 12.71 -15.58
C THR A 609 -8.87 11.41 -16.19
N GLU A 610 -8.27 10.92 -17.27
CA GLU A 610 -8.74 9.74 -18.01
C GLU A 610 -7.78 8.54 -17.96
N TYR A 611 -6.47 8.77 -17.77
CA TYR A 611 -5.45 7.73 -17.95
C TYR A 611 -4.73 7.31 -16.68
N LEU A 612 -4.41 8.26 -15.79
CA LEU A 612 -3.64 7.97 -14.59
C LEU A 612 -4.47 7.29 -13.50
N SER A 613 -3.77 6.58 -12.62
CA SER A 613 -4.35 5.79 -11.53
C SER A 613 -3.50 5.95 -10.25
N PRO A 614 -3.97 5.50 -9.08
CA PRO A 614 -3.33 5.86 -7.81
C PRO A 614 -1.84 5.52 -7.70
N GLU A 615 -1.36 4.45 -8.32
CA GLU A 615 0.04 4.00 -8.24
C GLU A 615 0.87 4.38 -9.48
N SER A 616 0.36 5.26 -10.35
CA SER A 616 1.03 5.67 -11.59
C SER A 616 2.40 6.27 -11.33
N ARG A 617 3.36 5.86 -12.15
CA ARG A 617 4.78 6.26 -12.16
C ARG A 617 5.06 7.21 -13.31
N PHE A 618 6.28 7.75 -13.40
CA PHE A 618 6.67 8.66 -14.48
C PHE A 618 6.49 8.03 -15.88
N LEU A 619 6.78 6.73 -16.03
CA LEU A 619 6.52 6.03 -17.28
C LEU A 619 5.03 5.90 -17.61
N ASP A 620 4.17 5.74 -16.60
CA ASP A 620 2.71 5.74 -16.80
C ASP A 620 2.21 7.13 -17.23
N ALA A 621 2.80 8.20 -16.68
CA ALA A 621 2.54 9.59 -17.11
C ALA A 621 2.95 9.81 -18.56
N ARG A 622 4.16 9.42 -18.97
CA ARG A 622 4.59 9.44 -20.38
C ARG A 622 3.58 8.76 -21.30
N ILE A 623 3.19 7.52 -20.98
CA ILE A 623 2.26 6.75 -21.82
C ILE A 623 0.87 7.41 -21.85
N GLY A 624 0.37 7.88 -20.70
CA GLY A 624 -0.92 8.54 -20.58
C GLY A 624 -0.99 9.86 -21.35
N GLU A 625 0.07 10.65 -21.31
CA GLU A 625 0.18 11.93 -22.01
C GLU A 625 0.33 11.74 -23.53
N ILE A 626 1.12 10.77 -24.00
CA ILE A 626 1.18 10.42 -25.43
C ILE A 626 -0.18 9.95 -25.93
N GLN A 627 -0.88 9.12 -25.15
CA GLN A 627 -2.22 8.66 -25.51
C GLN A 627 -3.22 9.83 -25.51
N ALA A 628 -3.13 10.76 -24.56
CA ALA A 628 -3.93 11.98 -24.55
C ALA A 628 -3.67 12.84 -25.80
N ALA A 629 -2.41 13.01 -26.19
CA ALA A 629 -2.05 13.74 -27.41
C ALA A 629 -2.58 13.05 -28.67
N TRP A 630 -2.50 11.71 -28.76
CA TRP A 630 -3.07 10.96 -29.88
C TRP A 630 -4.59 11.11 -29.99
N ASP A 631 -5.29 11.16 -28.87
CA ASP A 631 -6.73 11.39 -28.87
C ASP A 631 -7.06 12.79 -29.37
N LEU A 632 -6.40 13.80 -28.82
CA LEU A 632 -6.70 15.21 -29.06
C LEU A 632 -6.27 15.68 -30.45
N TYR A 633 -5.11 15.21 -30.93
CA TYR A 633 -4.44 15.74 -32.12
C TYR A 633 -4.11 14.68 -33.18
N GLY A 634 -4.34 13.40 -32.88
CA GLY A 634 -4.13 12.28 -33.80
C GLY A 634 -2.78 11.59 -33.61
N LYS A 635 -2.71 10.33 -34.08
CA LYS A 635 -1.47 9.54 -34.01
C LYS A 635 -0.42 10.09 -34.97
N GLY A 636 0.78 10.38 -34.46
CA GLY A 636 1.88 10.96 -35.22
C GLY A 636 1.77 12.49 -35.43
N SER A 637 1.01 13.18 -34.57
CA SER A 637 0.97 14.64 -34.55
C SER A 637 2.23 15.23 -33.90
N ASP A 638 2.52 16.49 -34.23
CA ASP A 638 3.63 17.25 -33.63
C ASP A 638 3.51 17.32 -32.10
N GLU A 639 2.29 17.36 -31.55
CA GLU A 639 2.06 17.37 -30.10
C GLU A 639 2.44 16.03 -29.44
N ALA A 640 2.13 14.91 -30.07
CA ALA A 640 2.50 13.60 -29.52
C ALA A 640 4.02 13.34 -29.61
N GLU A 641 4.66 13.86 -30.66
CA GLU A 641 6.13 13.88 -30.78
C GLU A 641 6.74 14.78 -29.71
N ALA A 642 6.20 15.98 -29.50
CA ALA A 642 6.67 16.90 -28.46
C ALA A 642 6.57 16.33 -27.03
N VAL A 643 5.50 15.59 -26.69
CA VAL A 643 5.41 14.88 -25.41
C VAL A 643 6.53 13.85 -25.29
N SER A 644 6.76 13.08 -26.35
CA SER A 644 7.82 12.06 -26.38
C SER A 644 9.21 12.69 -26.20
N ASP A 645 9.49 13.76 -26.94
CA ASP A 645 10.74 14.53 -26.86
C ASP A 645 10.97 15.14 -25.47
N ALA A 646 9.92 15.67 -24.84
CA ALA A 646 10.00 16.25 -23.51
C ALA A 646 10.36 15.20 -22.44
N TRP A 647 9.75 14.01 -22.49
CA TRP A 647 10.09 12.91 -21.59
C TRP A 647 11.48 12.32 -21.87
N ASP A 648 11.88 12.23 -23.15
CA ASP A 648 13.23 11.83 -23.55
C ASP A 648 14.28 12.77 -22.96
N ALA A 649 14.03 14.09 -23.03
CA ALA A 649 14.94 15.12 -22.56
C ALA A 649 15.16 15.10 -21.03
N VAL A 650 14.18 14.63 -20.25
CA VAL A 650 14.33 14.41 -18.81
C VAL A 650 14.82 13.00 -18.46
N GLY A 651 15.23 12.21 -19.46
CA GLY A 651 15.92 10.94 -19.27
C GLY A 651 15.01 9.73 -19.13
N LEU A 652 13.79 9.78 -19.67
CA LEU A 652 12.84 8.68 -19.64
C LEU A 652 12.42 8.26 -21.06
N PRO A 653 13.32 7.70 -21.90
CA PRO A 653 13.05 7.39 -23.31
C PRO A 653 12.02 6.27 -23.54
N ASP A 654 11.57 6.12 -24.78
CA ASP A 654 10.61 5.09 -25.18
C ASP A 654 11.09 3.66 -24.81
N PRO A 655 10.25 2.83 -24.13
CA PRO A 655 10.60 1.47 -23.74
C PRO A 655 10.86 0.49 -24.90
N GLU A 656 10.58 0.81 -26.17
CA GLU A 656 10.99 -0.06 -27.29
C GLU A 656 12.51 -0.02 -27.57
N ASP A 657 13.20 1.06 -27.21
CA ASP A 657 14.65 1.25 -27.46
C ASP A 657 15.51 1.25 -26.18
N ALA A 658 14.88 1.20 -25.00
CA ALA A 658 15.57 1.06 -23.72
C ALA A 658 15.23 -0.28 -23.07
N THR A 659 16.25 -1.05 -22.66
CA THR A 659 16.06 -1.85 -21.44
C THR A 659 15.57 -0.87 -20.39
N PRO A 660 14.38 -1.07 -19.78
CA PRO A 660 13.92 -0.19 -18.73
C PRO A 660 15.10 0.00 -17.79
N PRO A 661 15.46 1.24 -17.39
CA PRO A 661 16.21 1.38 -16.15
C PRO A 661 15.49 0.47 -15.14
N GLU A 662 16.22 -0.26 -14.30
CA GLU A 662 15.58 -0.94 -13.19
C GLU A 662 14.89 0.14 -12.34
N ASP A 663 13.65 0.48 -12.69
CA ASP A 663 12.69 1.27 -11.94
C ASP A 663 12.17 0.33 -10.84
N THR A 664 13.11 -0.07 -9.99
CA THR A 664 12.80 -0.34 -8.60
C THR A 664 13.10 0.95 -7.85
N PRO A 665 12.09 1.84 -7.66
CA PRO A 665 11.93 2.40 -6.33
C PRO A 665 12.08 1.24 -5.33
N PRO A 666 12.69 1.45 -4.15
CA PRO A 666 12.72 0.41 -3.13
C PRO A 666 11.32 -0.20 -3.04
N ASP A 667 11.27 -1.53 -3.05
CA ASP A 667 10.04 -2.29 -2.85
C ASP A 667 9.21 -1.58 -1.75
N PRO A 668 7.90 -1.32 -1.90
CA PRO A 668 7.11 -0.85 -0.77
C PRO A 668 7.18 -1.82 0.44
N ASP A 669 7.62 -3.07 0.20
CA ASP A 669 8.02 -4.06 1.22
C ASP A 669 9.54 -4.09 1.51
N ASP A 670 10.34 -3.19 0.94
CA ASP A 670 11.78 -3.03 1.21
C ASP A 670 11.93 -2.57 2.67
N PRO A 671 12.56 -3.39 3.52
CA PRO A 671 12.78 -3.04 4.91
C PRO A 671 13.51 -1.71 5.06
N THR A 672 14.32 -1.28 4.08
CA THR A 672 15.09 -0.03 4.15
C THR A 672 14.22 1.23 4.19
N CYS A 673 12.93 1.16 3.82
CA CYS A 673 12.05 2.33 3.74
C CYS A 673 10.87 2.36 4.71
N LEU A 674 10.74 1.34 5.57
CA LEU A 674 10.40 1.65 6.96
C LEU A 674 11.51 2.59 7.44
N CYS A 675 11.18 3.76 8.01
CA CYS A 675 12.15 4.57 8.78
C CYS A 675 13.19 3.65 9.43
N VAL A 676 14.50 3.92 9.37
CA VAL A 676 15.55 3.05 9.95
C VAL A 676 15.15 2.47 11.31
N LEU A 677 14.45 3.31 12.10
CA LEU A 677 13.83 3.00 13.39
C LEU A 677 12.79 1.87 13.31
N ALA A 678 11.85 1.93 12.38
CA ALA A 678 10.84 0.91 12.14
C ALA A 678 11.44 -0.41 11.60
N THR A 679 12.48 -0.37 10.75
CA THR A 679 13.21 -1.57 10.31
C THR A 679 14.04 -2.21 11.42
N ALA A 680 14.68 -1.38 12.24
CA ALA A 680 15.43 -1.82 13.40
C ALA A 680 14.53 -2.57 14.41
N VAL A 681 13.23 -2.22 14.45
CA VAL A 681 12.22 -2.75 15.36
C VAL A 681 11.45 -3.93 14.77
N SER A 682 11.27 -4.03 13.44
CA SER A 682 10.44 -5.05 12.78
C SER A 682 11.19 -6.36 12.44
N GLY A 683 12.52 -6.35 12.33
CA GLY A 683 13.29 -7.46 11.75
C GLY A 683 14.28 -8.19 12.65
N ASN A 684 14.59 -7.72 13.87
CA ASN A 684 15.67 -8.27 14.68
C ASN A 684 15.24 -8.40 16.15
N GLY A 685 15.56 -9.53 16.81
CA GLY A 685 15.24 -9.84 18.22
C GLY A 685 15.94 -8.94 19.25
N GLY A 686 15.86 -7.62 19.08
CA GLY A 686 16.46 -6.61 19.94
C GLY A 686 15.54 -6.04 21.00
N LEU A 687 14.23 -6.04 20.75
CA LEU A 687 13.24 -5.57 21.72
C LEU A 687 13.18 -6.48 22.94
N ASP A 688 13.03 -5.88 24.11
CA ASP A 688 12.72 -6.60 25.34
C ASP A 688 11.30 -7.18 25.23
N PRO A 689 11.11 -8.50 25.38
CA PRO A 689 9.79 -9.13 25.37
C PRO A 689 8.83 -8.61 26.45
N SER A 690 9.36 -7.98 27.51
CA SER A 690 8.59 -7.37 28.60
C SER A 690 8.28 -5.88 28.38
N GLY A 691 8.85 -5.26 27.35
CA GLY A 691 8.62 -3.85 26.98
C GLY A 691 7.41 -3.65 26.05
N ALA A 692 7.30 -2.45 25.48
CA ALA A 692 6.24 -2.11 24.52
C ALA A 692 6.27 -3.03 23.29
N SER A 693 5.10 -3.43 22.78
CA SER A 693 5.02 -4.28 21.59
C SER A 693 5.60 -3.58 20.34
N VAL A 694 6.00 -4.36 19.34
CA VAL A 694 6.43 -3.85 18.03
C VAL A 694 5.41 -2.85 17.48
N ASP A 695 4.12 -3.17 17.57
CA ASP A 695 3.04 -2.30 17.10
C ASP A 695 2.96 -0.99 17.89
N ALA A 696 3.13 -1.03 19.21
CA ALA A 696 3.10 0.17 20.06
C ALA A 696 4.33 1.07 19.83
N VAL A 697 5.49 0.47 19.57
CA VAL A 697 6.70 1.18 19.18
C VAL A 697 6.50 1.83 17.81
N LEU A 698 6.04 1.06 16.82
CA LEU A 698 5.79 1.56 15.46
C LEU A 698 4.76 2.70 15.46
N ALA A 699 3.66 2.57 16.21
CA ALA A 699 2.66 3.62 16.36
C ALA A 699 3.25 4.91 16.95
N SER A 700 4.13 4.81 17.96
CA SER A 700 4.78 6.00 18.54
C SER A 700 5.76 6.67 17.58
N LEU A 701 6.44 5.89 16.73
CA LEU A 701 7.36 6.41 15.71
C LEU A 701 6.59 7.13 14.59
N LEU A 702 5.46 6.57 14.16
CA LEU A 702 4.56 7.22 13.20
C LEU A 702 3.99 8.52 13.76
N HIS A 703 3.56 8.52 15.02
CA HIS A 703 3.12 9.73 15.71
C HIS A 703 4.22 10.82 15.73
N MET A 704 5.45 10.46 16.09
CA MET A 704 6.58 11.41 16.06
C MET A 704 6.87 11.94 14.65
N ARG A 705 6.83 11.08 13.63
CA ARG A 705 6.97 11.47 12.22
C ARG A 705 5.90 12.50 11.85
N ASP A 706 4.66 12.27 12.22
CA ASP A 706 3.55 13.16 11.89
C ASP A 706 3.70 14.53 12.58
N LEU A 707 4.17 14.55 13.84
CA LEU A 707 4.47 15.80 14.55
C LEU A 707 5.63 16.59 13.92
N ILE A 708 6.69 15.89 13.49
CA ILE A 708 7.83 16.49 12.79
C ILE A 708 7.38 17.06 11.44
N SER A 709 6.60 16.29 10.67
CA SER A 709 6.12 16.69 9.34
C SER A 709 5.18 17.89 9.42
N ALA A 710 4.38 17.98 10.48
CA ALA A 710 3.53 19.13 10.74
C ALA A 710 4.30 20.36 11.29
N GLY A 711 5.61 20.28 11.47
CA GLY A 711 6.46 21.40 11.88
C GLY A 711 6.06 22.05 13.21
N GLN A 712 5.45 21.29 14.13
CA GLN A 712 4.73 21.87 15.27
C GLN A 712 5.60 22.73 16.20
N THR A 713 6.91 22.46 16.29
CA THR A 713 7.84 23.27 17.07
C THR A 713 9.22 23.38 16.42
N PRO A 714 10.01 24.44 16.71
CA PRO A 714 11.37 24.59 16.22
C PRO A 714 12.27 23.38 16.52
N ALA A 715 12.16 22.79 17.71
CA ALA A 715 12.93 21.60 18.07
C ALA A 715 12.55 20.39 17.20
N LEU A 716 11.26 20.16 16.92
CA LEU A 716 10.83 19.05 16.04
C LEU A 716 11.30 19.25 14.60
N VAL A 717 11.22 20.48 14.09
CA VAL A 717 11.76 20.81 12.75
C VAL A 717 13.25 20.54 12.70
N ARG A 718 14.01 21.01 13.70
CA ARG A 718 15.47 20.81 13.75
C ARG A 718 15.86 19.35 13.92
N TYR A 719 15.21 18.60 14.81
CA TYR A 719 15.48 17.17 14.98
C TYR A 719 15.02 16.34 13.77
N GLY A 720 13.93 16.74 13.12
CA GLY A 720 13.51 16.21 11.82
C GLY A 720 14.60 16.39 10.79
N ASP A 721 15.07 17.63 10.58
CA ASP A 721 16.13 17.95 9.62
C ASP A 721 17.42 17.16 9.91
N LEU A 722 17.83 17.05 11.18
CA LEU A 722 18.97 16.22 11.58
C LEU A 722 18.75 14.74 11.29
N PHE A 723 17.57 14.21 11.62
CA PHE A 723 17.23 12.82 11.34
C PHE A 723 17.26 12.54 9.84
N TYR A 724 16.63 13.39 9.02
CA TYR A 724 16.57 13.23 7.57
C TYR A 724 17.95 13.38 6.91
N ARG A 725 18.72 14.39 7.30
CA ARG A 725 20.08 14.65 6.76
C ARG A 725 21.05 13.50 7.00
N TYR A 726 20.93 12.82 8.13
CA TYR A 726 21.85 11.75 8.52
C TYR A 726 21.23 10.35 8.51
N ASN A 727 20.00 10.21 7.99
CA ASN A 727 19.28 8.93 7.97
C ASN A 727 20.09 7.84 7.27
N ASP A 728 20.54 8.09 6.04
CA ASP A 728 21.30 7.10 5.25
C ASP A 728 22.61 6.70 5.93
N ARG A 729 23.25 7.66 6.60
CA ARG A 729 24.46 7.40 7.38
C ARG A 729 24.15 6.52 8.59
N LEU A 730 23.05 6.79 9.30
CA LEU A 730 22.59 5.98 10.42
C LEU A 730 22.17 4.57 9.96
N THR A 731 21.51 4.43 8.81
CA THR A 731 21.21 3.15 8.15
C THR A 731 22.50 2.37 7.92
N ALA A 732 23.48 2.97 7.25
CA ALA A 732 24.75 2.34 6.95
C ALA A 732 25.50 1.88 8.21
N LEU A 733 25.51 2.70 9.27
CA LEU A 733 26.13 2.36 10.54
C LEU A 733 25.43 1.20 11.26
N THR A 734 24.11 1.19 11.27
CA THR A 734 23.33 0.15 11.96
C THR A 734 23.31 -1.17 11.19
N ASP A 735 23.32 -1.12 9.86
CA ASP A 735 23.45 -2.33 9.03
C ASP A 735 24.85 -2.95 9.14
N ALA A 736 25.89 -2.13 9.25
CA ALA A 736 27.25 -2.59 9.50
C ALA A 736 27.48 -3.07 10.96
N ASN A 737 26.63 -2.66 11.91
CA ASN A 737 26.80 -2.95 13.34
C ASN A 737 25.50 -3.49 13.99
N PRO A 738 25.33 -4.82 14.04
CA PRO A 738 24.14 -5.45 14.63
C PRO A 738 23.91 -5.09 16.11
N ALA A 739 24.97 -4.85 16.89
CA ALA A 739 24.85 -4.46 18.29
C ALA A 739 24.30 -3.03 18.42
N LEU A 740 24.76 -2.11 17.57
CA LEU A 740 24.23 -0.75 17.48
C LEU A 740 22.77 -0.75 17.02
N LYS A 741 22.42 -1.57 16.02
CA LYS A 741 21.03 -1.77 15.56
C LYS A 741 20.13 -2.28 16.69
N GLN A 742 20.62 -3.23 17.50
CA GLN A 742 19.88 -3.76 18.65
C GLN A 742 19.71 -2.71 19.75
N GLN A 743 20.75 -1.92 20.02
CA GLN A 743 20.71 -0.83 21.00
C GLN A 743 19.73 0.26 20.57
N LEU A 744 19.73 0.62 19.28
CA LEU A 744 18.76 1.55 18.69
C LEU A 744 17.32 1.07 18.94
N ALA A 745 17.01 -0.18 18.61
CA ALA A 745 15.68 -0.76 18.84
C ALA A 745 15.26 -0.71 20.32
N ARG A 746 16.17 -1.06 21.25
CA ARG A 746 15.89 -1.00 22.70
C ARG A 746 15.67 0.42 23.20
N THR A 747 16.50 1.37 22.78
CA THR A 747 16.34 2.77 23.18
C THR A 747 15.00 3.32 22.72
N ILE A 748 14.58 3.02 21.48
CA ILE A 748 13.25 3.41 20.98
C ILE A 748 12.14 2.81 21.86
N GLN A 749 12.24 1.53 22.22
CA GLN A 749 11.25 0.87 23.07
C GLN A 749 11.17 1.48 24.48
N ILE A 750 12.30 1.92 25.03
CA ILE A 750 12.38 2.57 26.34
C ILE A 750 11.72 3.96 26.31
N VAL A 751 11.94 4.75 25.25
CA VAL A 751 11.38 6.10 25.11
C VAL A 751 9.95 6.13 24.56
N GLN A 752 9.45 4.99 24.06
CA GLN A 752 8.12 4.82 23.47
C GLN A 752 6.99 5.52 24.25
N PRO A 753 6.90 5.44 25.59
CA PRO A 753 5.82 6.12 26.32
C PRO A 753 5.84 7.64 26.16
N ALA A 754 7.02 8.26 26.16
CA ALA A 754 7.17 9.71 25.97
C ALA A 754 6.84 10.09 24.52
N PHE A 755 7.32 9.30 23.55
CA PHE A 755 7.04 9.51 22.12
C PHE A 755 5.55 9.37 21.80
N ALA A 756 4.85 8.42 22.40
CA ALA A 756 3.41 8.27 22.20
C ALA A 756 2.57 9.40 22.84
N ALA A 757 3.13 10.10 23.84
CA ALA A 757 2.38 11.08 24.62
C ALA A 757 2.62 12.54 24.19
N VAL A 758 3.81 12.85 23.66
CA VAL A 758 4.19 14.23 23.29
C VAL A 758 3.24 14.80 22.22
N GLY A 759 2.91 16.08 22.31
CA GLY A 759 1.94 16.75 21.43
C GLY A 759 0.47 16.43 21.77
N THR A 760 0.20 15.53 22.71
CA THR A 760 -1.16 15.16 23.15
C THR A 760 -1.44 15.63 24.58
N GLY A 761 -2.69 15.52 25.04
CA GLY A 761 -3.06 15.79 26.44
C GLY A 761 -2.34 14.88 27.44
N ALA A 762 -2.00 13.64 27.05
CA ALA A 762 -1.25 12.70 27.89
C ALA A 762 0.20 13.17 28.13
N GLY A 763 0.77 13.94 27.19
CA GLY A 763 2.12 14.51 27.29
C GLY A 763 2.30 15.49 28.45
N ASN A 764 1.21 16.03 29.01
CA ASN A 764 1.23 16.88 30.21
C ASN A 764 1.42 16.10 31.52
N THR A 765 1.31 14.77 31.46
CA THR A 765 1.38 13.89 32.65
C THR A 765 2.37 12.75 32.51
N THR A 766 2.80 12.45 31.27
CA THR A 766 3.78 11.40 31.00
C THR A 766 5.17 11.92 31.34
N ILE A 767 5.77 11.37 32.41
CA ILE A 767 7.06 11.83 32.92
C ILE A 767 8.22 11.19 32.16
N VAL A 768 9.14 12.01 31.69
CA VAL A 768 10.42 11.55 31.12
C VAL A 768 11.32 11.08 32.25
N THR A 769 11.73 9.81 32.18
CA THR A 769 12.47 9.17 33.28
C THR A 769 13.99 9.23 33.08
N ALA A 770 14.75 9.09 34.17
CA ALA A 770 16.20 8.97 34.10
C ALA A 770 16.65 7.80 33.21
N ALA A 771 15.90 6.69 33.20
CA ALA A 771 16.18 5.53 32.35
C ALA A 771 16.03 5.85 30.86
N MET A 772 15.02 6.66 30.49
CA MET A 772 14.82 7.12 29.12
C MET A 772 15.99 8.00 28.66
N ILE A 773 16.36 9.00 29.45
CA ILE A 773 17.47 9.90 29.11
C ILE A 773 18.81 9.15 29.04
N ALA A 774 19.07 8.24 29.99
CA ALA A 774 20.27 7.41 29.96
C ALA A 774 20.34 6.52 28.71
N ALA A 775 19.21 5.93 28.28
CA ALA A 775 19.14 5.12 27.07
C ALA A 775 19.41 5.94 25.79
N VAL A 776 18.90 7.18 25.73
CA VAL A 776 19.15 8.11 24.62
C VAL A 776 20.62 8.53 24.59
N GLN A 777 21.17 8.98 25.72
CA GLN A 777 22.56 9.40 25.81
C GLN A 777 23.52 8.26 25.44
N SER A 778 23.27 7.06 25.96
CA SER A 778 24.07 5.86 25.65
C SER A 778 24.01 5.49 24.17
N LEU A 779 22.85 5.64 23.51
CA LEU A 779 22.72 5.42 22.08
C LEU A 779 23.49 6.49 21.28
N LEU A 780 23.38 7.76 21.64
CA LEU A 780 24.10 8.85 20.98
C LEU A 780 25.62 8.68 21.09
N ASP A 781 26.13 8.24 22.25
CA ASP A 781 27.54 7.91 22.44
C ASP A 781 27.98 6.76 21.53
N ALA A 782 27.16 5.71 21.41
CA ALA A 782 27.44 4.57 20.55
C ALA A 782 27.42 4.93 19.05
N ILE A 783 26.49 5.79 18.62
CA ILE A 783 26.44 6.30 17.24
C ILE A 783 27.67 7.16 16.95
N ALA A 784 28.00 8.11 17.84
CA ALA A 784 29.16 9.00 17.65
C ALA A 784 30.48 8.20 17.60
N ALA A 785 30.63 7.18 18.44
CA ALA A 785 31.80 6.30 18.43
C ALA A 785 31.87 5.43 17.16
N ALA A 786 30.73 4.96 16.63
CA ALA A 786 30.68 4.17 15.42
C ALA A 786 30.89 5.01 14.15
N ASP A 787 30.43 6.26 14.14
CA ASP A 787 30.55 7.15 12.99
C ASP A 787 31.96 7.74 12.83
N GLY A 788 32.52 8.32 13.90
CA GLY A 788 33.83 8.99 13.89
C GLY A 788 33.95 10.19 12.92
N GLY A 789 32.84 10.66 12.33
CA GLY A 789 32.78 11.64 11.25
C GLY A 789 31.79 12.79 11.54
N LEU A 790 31.11 13.26 10.50
CA LEU A 790 30.24 14.45 10.58
C LEU A 790 29.04 14.27 11.52
N LEU A 791 28.44 13.08 11.58
CA LEU A 791 27.32 12.81 12.48
C LEU A 791 27.78 12.83 13.94
N ALA A 792 28.99 12.34 14.24
CA ALA A 792 29.57 12.46 15.57
C ALA A 792 29.79 13.93 16.00
N VAL A 793 30.23 14.80 15.07
CA VAL A 793 30.39 16.24 15.35
C VAL A 793 29.04 16.88 15.65
N GLU A 794 28.00 16.58 14.87
CA GLU A 794 26.68 17.16 15.05
C GLU A 794 26.01 16.70 16.36
N ILE A 795 26.13 15.42 16.71
CA ILE A 795 25.65 14.89 18.00
C ILE A 795 26.25 15.68 19.17
N ASN A 796 27.55 15.96 19.11
CA ASN A 796 28.23 16.74 20.15
C ASN A 796 27.77 18.20 20.16
N ALA A 797 27.54 18.81 18.99
CA ALA A 797 27.04 20.18 18.87
C ALA A 797 25.63 20.34 19.45
N VAL A 798 24.74 19.37 19.23
CA VAL A 798 23.39 19.36 19.81
C VAL A 798 23.46 19.21 21.34
N ARG A 799 24.30 18.31 21.86
CA ARG A 799 24.48 18.09 23.31
C ARG A 799 25.12 19.27 24.03
N ALA A 800 25.90 20.09 23.33
CA ALA A 800 26.45 21.33 23.88
C ALA A 800 25.40 22.43 24.06
N LYS A 801 24.29 22.34 23.30
CA LYS A 801 23.20 23.33 23.33
C LYS A 801 22.09 22.98 24.33
N ALA A 802 21.78 21.69 24.51
CA ALA A 802 20.74 21.22 25.41
C ALA A 802 21.24 20.11 26.34
N ASP A 803 21.04 20.28 27.66
CA ASP A 803 21.34 19.27 28.67
C ASP A 803 20.13 18.37 28.89
N LEU A 804 20.14 17.20 28.24
CA LEU A 804 19.04 16.23 28.32
C LEU A 804 18.73 15.76 29.75
N ASN A 805 19.66 15.90 30.71
CA ASN A 805 19.37 15.54 32.10
C ASN A 805 18.35 16.48 32.76
N GLN A 806 18.20 17.70 32.24
CA GLN A 806 17.20 18.64 32.73
C GLN A 806 15.76 18.23 32.37
N MET A 807 15.59 17.24 31.50
CA MET A 807 14.28 16.69 31.15
C MET A 807 13.80 15.64 32.16
N VAL A 808 14.70 15.10 32.99
CA VAL A 808 14.34 14.03 33.92
C VAL A 808 13.36 14.52 34.98
N GLY A 809 12.22 13.84 35.09
CA GLY A 809 11.17 14.16 36.05
C GLY A 809 10.15 15.18 35.55
N HIS A 810 10.30 15.68 34.33
CA HIS A 810 9.33 16.59 33.71
C HIS A 810 8.34 15.86 32.79
N PRO A 811 7.15 16.44 32.55
CA PRO A 811 6.24 15.96 31.53
C PRO A 811 6.80 16.12 30.11
N ALA A 812 6.53 15.15 29.23
CA ALA A 812 7.01 15.14 27.85
C ALA A 812 6.71 16.42 27.05
N ASN A 813 5.55 17.06 27.24
CA ASN A 813 5.24 18.34 26.58
C ASN A 813 6.05 19.51 27.12
N GLN A 814 6.38 19.51 28.41
CA GLN A 814 7.24 20.53 29.02
C GLN A 814 8.67 20.42 28.51
N ASP A 815 9.16 19.18 28.33
CA ASP A 815 10.49 18.93 27.78
C ASP A 815 10.62 19.32 26.32
N LEU A 816 9.53 19.21 25.54
CA LEU A 816 9.51 19.74 24.18
C LEU A 816 9.73 21.27 24.17
N SER A 817 9.06 21.99 25.07
CA SER A 817 9.27 23.44 25.25
C SER A 817 10.66 23.79 25.76
N TYR A 818 11.27 22.94 26.60
CA TYR A 818 12.67 23.10 27.00
C TYR A 818 13.60 23.03 25.79
N LEU A 819 13.41 22.02 24.93
CA LEU A 819 14.21 21.84 23.71
C LEU A 819 14.04 23.01 22.75
N ASP A 820 12.83 23.54 22.57
CA ASP A 820 12.57 24.73 21.73
C ASP A 820 13.33 25.97 22.21
N GLY A 821 13.59 26.10 23.52
CA GLY A 821 14.32 27.23 24.09
C GLY A 821 15.85 27.14 23.97
N HIS A 822 16.39 25.98 23.60
CA HIS A 822 17.83 25.70 23.65
C HIS A 822 18.42 25.25 22.31
N LEU A 823 17.58 24.84 21.35
CA LEU A 823 17.98 24.37 20.03
C LEU A 823 17.55 25.35 18.93
#